data_AF-A0A6L8N050-F1
#
_entry.id   AF-A0A6L8N050-F1
#
_cell.length_a   1.000
_cell.length_b   1.000
_cell.length_c   1.000
_cell.angle_alpha   90.00
_cell.angle_beta   90.00
_cell.angle_gamma   90.00
#
_symmetry.space_group_name_H-M   'P 1'
#
loop_
_entity.id
_entity.type
_entity.pdbx_description
1 polymer ?
#
loop_
_entity_poly.entity_id
_entity_poly.type
_entity_poly.pdbx_seq_one_letter_code
_entity_poly.pdbx_strand_id
1 'polypeptide(L)'
;MLTVAQDGTGDCSTISAALRIARTGAVISIFPGRYEESLTLTTSLTLTALEGRGTVELAPRRGTALTLSCDSAMVNDLVLRGHDSELPVVDVPRGQLLLDRCDVYGASWAALFARGDGALAVRQCRIENPQGAGVVTTAVPESLLEECVVEHLGTSAVVAGEEGRLSLRGGKLRDARGNGVLANGRARVRVEECEISATDKPGAAAEEQSAVTLLRTTVTDCAVGVFVNSSGSTLLEDVTVRNSGGHGFVVGGGAAPTLRRCRTERTAGNALLVTERSRGTVEDCVFTTARDAAVRVAGFSSPQLTATVVRDAESTGVLLEEDSAAETDRLEVTGSGGSGIVIRAGANPLLRRSTVTRAGGHGIEVLKDGRGRLEDCLVEGSGGAGIHVSGHGSLYLGQGRIRGGTGPAVHIGALGALAVRDLDVHDCPGDGIRVDDQGELTATRATVRDPGEHGVRIAEGARASLNSCEVTGAGADGIRIEGPGPVSLVDCAVRDNKGSGLRQTVAGDRVAVERLTSTGNGAPDAFGSAAEAEAAGDGRLPGGAPVTGDPADAPDGPVAELESLIGLDDVKHQVLTLINLNRMAQRRAGLGMPAPPMSRHLIFAGPPGTGKTTVARLYGSILASLGVLPSGHLVEVSRADLVAQIIGGTAIKTTETFNRALGGVLFIDEAYTLLSDSGGSGADFGREAIDTLVKLMEDHRDDIVVVAAGYPKEMTDFLASNPGLASRFTRSVEFTDYTSEELVTIVDRMCSAHRYELDGDTRTALRGHFERMPRDASFGNGRTARKVFEEMVDRQASRLAARGDVDERDLALLTAEDVGPPSASGAGADDGQDPLLRLEALTGLAAVKREVGDLVNLLATARRRAAAGLPAPRISNHLVFAGPPGTGKTTVARLYGELLASLEVLPRGQLVEVSRADLVGRYVGHTAQLTKEVFQRAIGGVLFVDEAYTLTPASAGGGSSDFGQEAVDTLLKLMEDHRDEVVVIAAGYTEEMDRFLNSNPGLASRFTRTVEFPDYSSDELVTIVRQHAVDNGYECAPGTAADLRAHFEAIPRGRTFGNARLARQTLETMMTRQARRLSAVPAPTLDDLRLLLPQDLRGE
;
A
#
# COMPACT_ATOMS: atom_id res chain seq x y z
N MET A 1 -1.07 33.18 -60.42
CA MET A 1 -0.34 33.90 -59.37
C MET A 1 -1.06 35.23 -59.20
N LEU A 2 -1.45 35.57 -57.98
CA LEU A 2 -2.08 36.86 -57.65
C LEU A 2 -1.13 37.63 -56.75
N THR A 3 -1.03 38.93 -56.94
CA THR A 3 -0.19 39.82 -56.14
C THR A 3 -1.05 40.74 -55.26
N VAL A 4 -0.64 40.95 -54.01
CA VAL A 4 -1.34 41.83 -53.07
C VAL A 4 -0.41 42.94 -52.59
N ALA A 5 -0.76 44.20 -52.81
CA ALA A 5 0.01 45.36 -52.35
C ALA A 5 -0.92 46.50 -51.92
N GLN A 6 -0.72 47.05 -50.70
CA GLN A 6 -1.59 48.07 -50.13
C GLN A 6 -1.53 49.42 -50.87
N ASP A 7 -0.40 49.69 -51.54
CA ASP A 7 -0.18 50.90 -52.34
C ASP A 7 -0.83 50.85 -53.74
N GLY A 8 -1.53 49.75 -54.06
CA GLY A 8 -2.23 49.55 -55.32
C GLY A 8 -1.33 49.07 -56.47
N THR A 9 -0.08 48.69 -56.20
CA THR A 9 0.85 48.15 -57.22
C THR A 9 0.59 46.69 -57.59
N GLY A 10 -0.20 45.97 -56.78
CA GLY A 10 -0.58 44.56 -57.01
C GLY A 10 -1.96 44.38 -57.63
N ASP A 11 -2.29 43.14 -57.98
CA ASP A 11 -3.60 42.74 -58.54
C ASP A 11 -4.78 43.04 -57.59
N CYS A 12 -4.51 43.06 -56.28
CA CYS A 12 -5.47 43.36 -55.22
C CYS A 12 -4.82 44.25 -54.14
N SER A 13 -5.61 45.12 -53.51
CA SER A 13 -5.15 45.96 -52.39
C SER A 13 -5.21 45.27 -51.02
N THR A 14 -5.99 44.18 -50.90
CA THR A 14 -6.17 43.43 -49.65
C THR A 14 -6.08 41.93 -49.90
N ILE A 15 -5.71 41.16 -48.87
CA ILE A 15 -5.58 39.70 -48.99
C ILE A 15 -6.98 39.08 -49.17
N SER A 16 -7.99 39.59 -48.47
CA SER A 16 -9.38 39.12 -48.61
C SER A 16 -9.96 39.33 -50.01
N ALA A 17 -9.53 40.38 -50.72
CA ALA A 17 -9.92 40.60 -52.12
C ALA A 17 -9.32 39.53 -53.04
N ALA A 18 -8.03 39.20 -52.85
CA ALA A 18 -7.36 38.14 -53.61
C ALA A 18 -8.00 36.76 -53.34
N LEU A 19 -8.35 36.46 -52.09
CA LEU A 19 -9.01 35.20 -51.71
C LEU A 19 -10.36 34.99 -52.42
N ARG A 20 -11.15 36.05 -52.64
CA ARG A 20 -12.46 35.96 -53.32
C ARG A 20 -12.37 35.57 -54.80
N ILE A 21 -11.27 35.88 -55.46
CA ILE A 21 -11.06 35.61 -56.90
C ILE A 21 -10.09 34.44 -57.14
N ALA A 22 -9.42 33.97 -56.09
CA ALA A 22 -8.50 32.86 -56.16
C ALA A 22 -9.22 31.56 -56.56
N ARG A 23 -8.58 30.78 -57.42
CA ARG A 23 -9.01 29.42 -57.78
C ARG A 23 -8.21 28.41 -56.95
N THR A 24 -8.72 27.19 -56.84
CA THR A 24 -7.99 26.08 -56.21
C THR A 24 -6.60 25.93 -56.83
N GLY A 25 -5.56 25.85 -55.99
CA GLY A 25 -4.15 25.80 -56.38
C GLY A 25 -3.50 27.16 -56.66
N ALA A 26 -4.20 28.29 -56.44
CA ALA A 26 -3.62 29.61 -56.63
C ALA A 26 -2.50 29.89 -55.62
N VAL A 27 -1.47 30.63 -56.07
CA VAL A 27 -0.44 31.22 -55.22
C VAL A 27 -0.69 32.72 -55.14
N ILE A 28 -0.83 33.23 -53.92
CA ILE A 28 -1.01 34.65 -53.60
C ILE A 28 0.29 35.16 -52.97
N SER A 29 0.98 36.05 -53.67
CA SER A 29 2.22 36.68 -53.21
C SER A 29 1.94 38.06 -52.64
N ILE A 30 2.35 38.29 -51.41
CA ILE A 30 1.96 39.47 -50.63
C ILE A 30 3.19 40.37 -50.45
N PHE A 31 3.07 41.64 -50.85
CA PHE A 31 4.12 42.65 -50.66
C PHE A 31 4.27 43.01 -49.17
N PRO A 32 5.44 43.52 -48.75
CA PRO A 32 5.67 43.91 -47.36
C PRO A 32 4.62 44.88 -46.84
N GLY A 33 4.17 44.67 -45.61
CA GLY A 33 3.16 45.51 -44.98
C GLY A 33 2.41 44.85 -43.83
N ARG A 34 1.62 45.65 -43.12
CA ARG A 34 0.75 45.22 -42.03
C ARG A 34 -0.71 45.20 -42.49
N TYR A 35 -1.32 44.03 -42.49
CA TYR A 35 -2.67 43.76 -42.95
C TYR A 35 -3.60 43.53 -41.75
N GLU A 36 -4.52 44.46 -41.52
CA GLU A 36 -5.50 44.39 -40.43
C GLU A 36 -6.77 43.63 -40.87
N GLU A 37 -6.60 42.39 -41.35
CA GLU A 37 -7.68 41.55 -41.88
C GLU A 37 -7.77 40.21 -41.13
N SER A 38 -8.99 39.68 -40.99
CA SER A 38 -9.22 38.29 -40.58
C SER A 38 -9.50 37.44 -41.82
N LEU A 39 -8.73 36.38 -42.03
CA LEU A 39 -8.80 35.57 -43.24
C LEU A 39 -9.51 34.24 -42.99
N THR A 40 -10.51 33.93 -43.82
CA THR A 40 -11.12 32.60 -43.89
C THR A 40 -10.76 31.96 -45.22
N LEU A 41 -9.98 30.88 -45.17
CA LEU A 41 -9.55 30.15 -46.35
C LEU A 41 -10.62 29.14 -46.75
N THR A 42 -11.43 29.49 -47.76
CA THR A 42 -12.51 28.64 -48.29
C THR A 42 -12.14 27.87 -49.55
N THR A 43 -10.94 28.12 -50.10
CA THR A 43 -10.42 27.49 -51.32
C THR A 43 -8.99 27.01 -51.06
N SER A 44 -8.59 25.86 -51.59
CA SER A 44 -7.22 25.34 -51.37
C SER A 44 -6.19 26.16 -52.14
N LEU A 45 -5.22 26.77 -51.46
CA LEU A 45 -4.29 27.74 -52.05
C LEU A 45 -3.01 27.91 -51.22
N THR A 46 -2.08 28.73 -51.73
CA THR A 46 -0.84 29.13 -51.05
C THR A 46 -0.80 30.64 -50.82
N LEU A 47 -0.56 31.06 -49.58
CA LEU A 47 -0.19 32.43 -49.22
C LEU A 47 1.31 32.51 -48.97
N THR A 48 2.00 33.49 -49.55
CA THR A 48 3.45 33.66 -49.34
C THR A 48 3.83 35.13 -49.28
N ALA A 49 4.72 35.49 -48.35
CA ALA A 49 5.36 36.80 -48.37
C ALA A 49 6.31 36.89 -49.57
N LEU A 50 6.31 38.01 -50.30
CA LEU A 50 7.12 38.20 -51.50
C LEU A 50 8.61 38.40 -51.16
N GLU A 51 8.90 39.15 -50.09
CA GLU A 51 10.27 39.49 -49.65
C GLU A 51 10.74 38.62 -48.46
N GLY A 52 10.05 37.51 -48.19
CA GLY A 52 10.43 36.53 -47.16
C GLY A 52 9.93 36.82 -45.74
N ARG A 53 10.35 35.98 -44.79
CA ARG A 53 9.84 35.95 -43.41
C ARG A 53 9.98 37.31 -42.72
N GLY A 54 8.93 37.72 -42.01
CA GLY A 54 8.92 38.96 -41.22
C GLY A 54 8.49 40.21 -41.99
N THR A 55 8.35 40.14 -43.32
CA THR A 55 7.99 41.31 -44.15
C THR A 55 6.49 41.56 -44.23
N VAL A 56 5.68 40.51 -44.05
CA VAL A 56 4.21 40.57 -44.10
C VAL A 56 3.63 40.19 -42.74
N GLU A 57 2.87 41.10 -42.14
CA GLU A 57 2.19 40.89 -40.87
C GLU A 57 0.68 40.90 -41.04
N LEU A 58 0.01 39.81 -40.64
CA LEU A 58 -1.43 39.70 -40.53
C LEU A 58 -1.86 39.90 -39.08
N ALA A 59 -2.47 41.04 -38.79
CA ALA A 59 -2.79 41.49 -37.43
C ALA A 59 -4.22 42.06 -37.35
N PRO A 60 -5.27 41.22 -37.37
CA PRO A 60 -6.64 41.71 -37.21
C PRO A 60 -6.81 42.42 -35.86
N ARG A 61 -7.64 43.48 -35.82
CA ARG A 61 -7.92 44.21 -34.58
C ARG A 61 -8.67 43.37 -33.54
N ARG A 62 -9.50 42.42 -34.00
CA ARG A 62 -10.28 41.46 -33.21
C ARG A 62 -10.52 40.20 -34.03
N GLY A 63 -10.75 39.08 -33.37
CA GLY A 63 -10.98 37.79 -34.02
C GLY A 63 -9.70 37.02 -34.37
N THR A 64 -9.90 35.85 -34.94
CA THR A 64 -8.86 34.95 -35.44
C THR A 64 -8.19 35.55 -36.68
N ALA A 65 -6.86 35.44 -36.79
CA ALA A 65 -6.11 35.91 -37.95
C ALA A 65 -6.33 34.99 -39.15
N LEU A 66 -6.34 33.67 -38.91
CA LEU A 66 -6.49 32.68 -39.96
C LEU A 66 -7.43 31.54 -39.55
N THR A 67 -8.49 31.33 -40.33
CA THR A 67 -9.40 30.18 -40.16
C THR A 67 -9.41 29.33 -41.42
N LEU A 68 -9.19 28.02 -41.28
CA LEU A 68 -9.29 27.08 -42.40
C LEU A 68 -10.73 26.58 -42.57
N SER A 69 -11.24 26.63 -43.81
CA SER A 69 -12.57 26.10 -44.18
C SER A 69 -12.55 25.36 -45.52
N CYS A 70 -11.38 24.98 -46.01
CA CYS A 70 -11.16 24.16 -47.19
C CYS A 70 -10.34 22.91 -46.85
N ASP A 71 -10.10 22.03 -47.84
CA ASP A 71 -9.44 20.75 -47.59
C ASP A 71 -7.95 20.90 -47.26
N SER A 72 -7.27 21.87 -47.87
CA SER A 72 -5.84 22.10 -47.63
C SER A 72 -5.42 23.52 -47.97
N ALA A 73 -4.58 24.15 -47.15
CA ALA A 73 -3.93 25.41 -47.52
C ALA A 73 -2.49 25.48 -47.00
N MET A 74 -1.66 26.29 -47.67
CA MET A 74 -0.27 26.52 -47.27
C MET A 74 -0.05 28.02 -47.03
N VAL A 75 0.64 28.35 -45.93
CA VAL A 75 1.01 29.71 -45.58
C VAL A 75 2.50 29.75 -45.24
N ASN A 76 3.24 30.56 -45.99
CA ASN A 76 4.70 30.61 -45.93
C ASN A 76 5.19 32.01 -45.56
N ASP A 77 6.18 32.09 -44.68
CA ASP A 77 6.94 33.33 -44.42
C ASP A 77 6.10 34.50 -43.86
N LEU A 78 4.93 34.23 -43.26
CA LEU A 78 4.05 35.26 -42.69
C LEU A 78 4.24 35.42 -41.18
N VAL A 79 4.02 36.65 -40.69
CA VAL A 79 3.81 36.93 -39.27
C VAL A 79 2.31 36.96 -38.99
N LEU A 80 1.82 36.11 -38.10
CA LEU A 80 0.42 36.04 -37.69
C LEU A 80 0.31 36.55 -36.24
N ARG A 81 -0.40 37.65 -36.03
CA ARG A 81 -0.56 38.26 -34.70
C ARG A 81 -2.03 38.31 -34.29
N GLY A 82 -2.36 37.62 -33.21
CA GLY A 82 -3.66 37.73 -32.55
C GLY A 82 -3.67 38.86 -31.51
N HIS A 83 -4.75 39.63 -31.50
CA HIS A 83 -5.02 40.65 -30.48
C HIS A 83 -6.26 40.33 -29.64
N ASP A 84 -6.98 39.25 -29.98
CA ASP A 84 -8.17 38.78 -29.28
C ASP A 84 -7.77 37.95 -28.05
N SER A 85 -8.47 38.11 -26.92
CA SER A 85 -8.22 37.35 -25.69
C SER A 85 -8.95 36.01 -25.65
N GLU A 86 -10.00 35.84 -26.45
CA GLU A 86 -10.89 34.68 -26.38
C GLU A 86 -10.66 33.69 -27.53
N LEU A 87 -10.15 34.19 -28.67
CA LEU A 87 -10.02 33.40 -29.90
C LEU A 87 -8.56 33.10 -30.24
N PRO A 88 -8.26 31.91 -30.78
CA PRO A 88 -6.91 31.57 -31.21
C PRO A 88 -6.48 32.39 -32.43
N VAL A 89 -5.16 32.53 -32.62
CA VAL A 89 -4.58 33.21 -33.80
C VAL A 89 -4.91 32.44 -35.06
N VAL A 90 -4.84 31.11 -34.98
CA VAL A 90 -5.16 30.18 -36.06
C VAL A 90 -6.15 29.12 -35.55
N ASP A 91 -7.29 29.02 -36.23
CA ASP A 91 -8.33 28.00 -35.95
C ASP A 91 -8.49 27.07 -37.16
N VAL A 92 -8.32 25.76 -36.94
CA VAL A 92 -8.43 24.72 -37.95
C VAL A 92 -9.53 23.74 -37.54
N PRO A 93 -10.80 24.02 -37.86
CA PRO A 93 -11.92 23.13 -37.58
C PRO A 93 -12.04 21.93 -38.52
N ARG A 94 -11.47 22.03 -39.73
CA ARG A 94 -11.47 20.98 -40.76
C ARG A 94 -10.36 21.22 -41.77
N GLY A 95 -9.87 20.14 -42.39
CA GLY A 95 -8.83 20.20 -43.42
C GLY A 95 -7.42 20.34 -42.85
N GLN A 96 -6.42 20.42 -43.72
CA GLN A 96 -5.02 20.49 -43.33
C GLN A 96 -4.41 21.87 -43.62
N LEU A 97 -3.88 22.52 -42.59
CA LEU A 97 -3.16 23.78 -42.74
C LEU A 97 -1.66 23.56 -42.59
N LEU A 98 -0.90 23.86 -43.64
CA LEU A 98 0.56 23.91 -43.61
C LEU A 98 1.02 25.33 -43.29
N LEU A 99 1.76 25.50 -42.20
CA LEU A 99 2.47 26.72 -41.84
C LEU A 99 3.98 26.45 -41.98
N ASP A 100 4.65 27.14 -42.90
CA ASP A 100 6.09 27.01 -43.12
C ASP A 100 6.80 28.33 -42.85
N ARG A 101 7.80 28.32 -41.97
CA ARG A 101 8.64 29.49 -41.64
C ARG A 101 7.82 30.72 -41.21
N CYS A 102 6.71 30.51 -40.49
CA CYS A 102 5.84 31.55 -39.97
C CYS A 102 6.17 31.92 -38.52
N ASP A 103 5.88 33.17 -38.14
CA ASP A 103 5.94 33.65 -36.74
C ASP A 103 4.53 33.88 -36.22
N VAL A 104 4.15 33.22 -35.12
CA VAL A 104 2.79 33.29 -34.56
C VAL A 104 2.85 33.89 -33.16
N TYR A 105 2.14 35.00 -32.96
CA TYR A 105 2.06 35.70 -31.67
C TYR A 105 0.60 35.72 -31.18
N GLY A 106 0.33 34.94 -30.14
CA GLY A 106 -0.99 34.82 -29.50
C GLY A 106 -1.18 35.73 -28.28
N ALA A 107 -2.44 35.97 -27.97
CA ALA A 107 -2.88 36.74 -26.80
C ALA A 107 -4.10 36.12 -26.08
N SER A 108 -4.45 34.88 -26.41
CA SER A 108 -5.61 34.14 -25.91
C SER A 108 -5.22 32.80 -25.28
N TRP A 109 -6.19 31.93 -24.99
CA TRP A 109 -5.95 30.62 -24.40
C TRP A 109 -5.12 29.66 -25.29
N ALA A 110 -5.06 29.86 -26.62
CA ALA A 110 -4.22 29.08 -27.54
C ALA A 110 -3.73 29.91 -28.75
N ALA A 111 -2.49 29.71 -29.21
CA ALA A 111 -2.00 30.37 -30.43
C ALA A 111 -2.52 29.64 -31.69
N LEU A 112 -2.32 28.32 -31.74
CA LEU A 112 -2.80 27.43 -32.79
C LEU A 112 -3.79 26.44 -32.21
N PHE A 113 -4.94 26.27 -32.84
CA PHE A 113 -5.96 25.32 -32.41
C PHE A 113 -6.44 24.44 -33.57
N ALA A 114 -6.31 23.12 -33.41
CA ALA A 114 -6.89 22.12 -34.30
C ALA A 114 -8.00 21.35 -33.58
N ARG A 115 -9.17 21.24 -34.21
CA ARG A 115 -10.34 20.55 -33.66
C ARG A 115 -11.14 19.86 -34.75
N GLY A 116 -12.03 18.95 -34.37
CA GLY A 116 -12.86 18.21 -35.31
C GLY A 116 -11.99 17.40 -36.28
N ASP A 117 -12.14 17.66 -37.58
CA ASP A 117 -11.38 17.00 -38.65
C ASP A 117 -10.21 17.87 -39.15
N GLY A 118 -9.77 18.84 -38.35
CA GLY A 118 -8.66 19.73 -38.66
C GLY A 118 -7.30 19.13 -38.31
N ALA A 119 -6.27 19.46 -39.10
CA ALA A 119 -4.88 19.10 -38.83
C ALA A 119 -3.93 20.28 -39.10
N LEU A 120 -2.93 20.43 -38.23
CA LEU A 120 -1.85 21.39 -38.43
C LEU A 120 -0.59 20.66 -38.91
N ALA A 121 0.04 21.16 -39.96
CA ALA A 121 1.41 20.81 -40.31
C ALA A 121 2.26 22.07 -40.16
N VAL A 122 3.11 22.14 -39.14
CA VAL A 122 3.85 23.35 -38.78
C VAL A 122 5.34 23.06 -38.89
N ARG A 123 6.06 23.84 -39.69
CA ARG A 123 7.47 23.60 -40.00
C ARG A 123 8.29 24.88 -39.84
N GLN A 124 9.39 24.80 -39.10
CA GLN A 124 10.34 25.92 -38.92
C GLN A 124 9.70 27.23 -38.40
N CYS A 125 8.57 27.09 -37.69
CA CYS A 125 7.80 28.22 -37.17
C CYS A 125 8.24 28.59 -35.76
N ARG A 126 8.02 29.85 -35.40
CA ARG A 126 8.13 30.34 -34.01
C ARG A 126 6.73 30.65 -33.48
N ILE A 127 6.41 30.17 -32.29
CA ILE A 127 5.07 30.31 -31.69
C ILE A 127 5.23 30.86 -30.28
N GLU A 128 4.60 31.99 -30.02
CA GLU A 128 4.55 32.64 -28.70
C GLU A 128 3.10 32.89 -28.28
N ASN A 129 2.79 32.71 -27.01
CA ASN A 129 1.48 33.04 -26.45
C ASN A 129 1.54 33.29 -24.94
N PRO A 130 1.90 34.51 -24.50
CA PRO A 130 2.09 34.81 -23.08
C PRO A 130 0.85 34.65 -22.19
N GLN A 131 -0.35 34.56 -22.78
CA GLN A 131 -1.61 34.42 -22.04
C GLN A 131 -2.15 32.98 -22.02
N GLY A 132 -1.59 32.06 -22.83
CA GLY A 132 -2.15 30.72 -22.97
C GLY A 132 -1.17 29.70 -23.53
N ALA A 133 -1.71 28.70 -24.21
CA ALA A 133 -0.94 27.61 -24.78
C ALA A 133 -0.38 27.95 -26.16
N GLY A 134 0.74 27.32 -26.54
CA GLY A 134 1.29 27.46 -27.89
C GLY A 134 0.40 26.76 -28.92
N VAL A 135 0.30 25.43 -28.81
CA VAL A 135 -0.52 24.61 -29.71
C VAL A 135 -1.49 23.75 -28.91
N VAL A 136 -2.75 23.71 -29.33
CA VAL A 136 -3.78 22.83 -28.78
C VAL A 136 -4.38 22.00 -29.90
N THR A 137 -4.49 20.69 -29.69
CA THR A 137 -5.21 19.79 -30.60
C THR A 137 -6.19 18.91 -29.84
N THR A 138 -7.45 18.91 -30.28
CA THR A 138 -8.46 17.92 -29.89
C THR A 138 -8.90 17.07 -31.07
N ALA A 139 -8.26 17.25 -32.23
CA ALA A 139 -8.63 16.61 -33.48
C ALA A 139 -8.02 15.20 -33.61
N VAL A 140 -8.80 14.28 -34.17
CA VAL A 140 -8.34 12.91 -34.45
C VAL A 140 -7.26 12.86 -35.55
N PRO A 141 -7.31 13.68 -36.62
CA PRO A 141 -6.20 13.82 -37.54
C PRO A 141 -4.91 14.28 -36.86
N GLU A 142 -3.79 13.70 -37.27
CA GLU A 142 -2.49 13.99 -36.68
C GLU A 142 -2.02 15.40 -37.05
N SER A 143 -1.73 16.20 -36.02
CA SER A 143 -1.01 17.46 -36.17
C SER A 143 0.50 17.23 -36.03
N LEU A 144 1.28 17.73 -36.99
CA LEU A 144 2.73 17.55 -37.07
C LEU A 144 3.44 18.89 -36.86
N LEU A 145 4.39 18.93 -35.93
CA LEU A 145 5.29 20.06 -35.69
C LEU A 145 6.73 19.60 -35.94
N GLU A 146 7.42 20.22 -36.91
CA GLU A 146 8.81 19.91 -37.25
C GLU A 146 9.69 21.15 -37.13
N GLU A 147 10.82 21.04 -36.41
CA GLU A 147 11.82 22.10 -36.27
C GLU A 147 11.24 23.43 -35.75
N CYS A 148 10.16 23.36 -34.95
CA CYS A 148 9.47 24.53 -34.40
C CYS A 148 10.09 24.98 -33.07
N VAL A 149 10.00 26.28 -32.80
CA VAL A 149 10.29 26.88 -31.48
C VAL A 149 8.98 27.38 -30.88
N VAL A 150 8.58 26.81 -29.74
CA VAL A 150 7.39 27.23 -28.99
C VAL A 150 7.86 27.79 -27.65
N GLU A 151 7.64 29.09 -27.41
CA GLU A 151 8.24 29.78 -26.26
C GLU A 151 7.39 30.90 -25.68
N HIS A 152 7.73 31.33 -24.45
CA HIS A 152 7.07 32.44 -23.74
C HIS A 152 5.56 32.26 -23.58
N LEU A 153 5.17 31.28 -22.75
CA LEU A 153 3.78 30.82 -22.70
C LEU A 153 3.12 31.02 -21.35
N GLY A 154 1.84 31.42 -21.39
CA GLY A 154 1.01 31.59 -20.20
C GLY A 154 0.56 30.28 -19.57
N THR A 155 0.48 29.20 -20.37
CA THR A 155 0.18 27.85 -19.90
C THR A 155 1.15 26.83 -20.51
N SER A 156 0.68 25.86 -21.32
CA SER A 156 1.50 24.74 -21.80
C SER A 156 2.04 24.96 -23.22
N ALA A 157 3.18 24.37 -23.58
CA ALA A 157 3.72 24.47 -24.93
C ALA A 157 2.88 23.74 -25.96
N VAL A 158 2.59 22.47 -25.69
CA VAL A 158 1.61 21.75 -26.48
C VAL A 158 0.66 20.94 -25.62
N VAL A 159 -0.62 20.99 -25.99
CA VAL A 159 -1.71 20.23 -25.36
C VAL A 159 -2.39 19.37 -26.42
N ALA A 160 -2.45 18.07 -26.18
CA ALA A 160 -3.32 17.16 -26.90
C ALA A 160 -4.37 16.61 -25.94
N GLY A 161 -5.64 16.87 -26.23
CA GLY A 161 -6.74 16.41 -25.38
C GLY A 161 -7.85 15.73 -26.13
N GLU A 162 -8.81 15.17 -25.39
CA GLU A 162 -9.88 14.34 -25.95
C GLU A 162 -9.31 13.16 -26.76
N GLU A 163 -9.40 13.19 -28.09
CA GLU A 163 -8.80 12.19 -28.99
C GLU A 163 -7.67 12.76 -29.86
N GLY A 164 -7.15 13.93 -29.46
CA GLY A 164 -6.11 14.69 -30.12
C GLY A 164 -4.88 13.86 -30.49
N ARG A 165 -4.40 13.99 -31.74
CA ARG A 165 -3.16 13.36 -32.20
C ARG A 165 -2.11 14.39 -32.57
N LEU A 166 -0.90 14.16 -32.09
CA LEU A 166 0.19 15.13 -32.22
C LEU A 166 1.55 14.42 -32.34
N SER A 167 2.33 14.84 -33.32
CA SER A 167 3.74 14.47 -33.47
C SER A 167 4.63 15.70 -33.48
N LEU A 168 5.65 15.72 -32.64
CA LEU A 168 6.70 16.72 -32.60
C LEU A 168 8.05 16.11 -32.96
N ARG A 169 8.80 16.77 -33.86
CA ARG A 169 10.14 16.36 -34.25
C ARG A 169 11.13 17.52 -34.30
N GLY A 170 12.29 17.37 -33.65
CA GLY A 170 13.40 18.33 -33.77
C GLY A 170 13.10 19.73 -33.21
N GLY A 171 12.09 19.85 -32.34
CA GLY A 171 11.59 21.14 -31.84
C GLY A 171 12.14 21.55 -30.48
N LYS A 172 11.99 22.84 -30.16
CA LYS A 172 12.30 23.42 -28.84
C LYS A 172 11.03 23.93 -28.18
N LEU A 173 10.71 23.43 -27.00
CA LEU A 173 9.58 23.85 -26.17
C LEU A 173 10.15 24.49 -24.90
N ARG A 174 10.01 25.81 -24.73
CA ARG A 174 10.62 26.50 -23.59
C ARG A 174 9.77 27.57 -22.93
N ASP A 175 10.12 27.95 -21.71
CA ASP A 175 9.53 29.08 -20.97
C ASP A 175 8.00 28.97 -20.84
N ALA A 176 7.53 27.81 -20.40
CA ALA A 176 6.11 27.52 -20.23
C ALA A 176 5.70 27.58 -18.74
N ARG A 177 4.72 28.42 -18.40
CA ARG A 177 4.14 28.47 -17.04
C ARG A 177 3.27 27.25 -16.68
N GLY A 178 3.03 26.38 -17.65
CA GLY A 178 2.35 25.09 -17.53
C GLY A 178 3.30 23.95 -17.88
N ASN A 179 2.78 22.98 -18.64
CA ASN A 179 3.56 21.81 -19.06
C ASN A 179 4.33 22.09 -20.36
N GLY A 180 5.44 21.41 -20.59
CA GLY A 180 6.03 21.39 -21.94
C GLY A 180 5.10 20.65 -22.91
N VAL A 181 4.78 19.40 -22.58
CA VAL A 181 3.83 18.57 -23.32
C VAL A 181 2.78 18.03 -22.35
N LEU A 182 1.51 18.22 -22.67
CA LEU A 182 0.39 17.65 -21.92
C LEU A 182 -0.45 16.76 -22.84
N ALA A 183 -0.62 15.49 -22.47
CA ALA A 183 -1.58 14.58 -23.06
C ALA A 183 -2.63 14.18 -22.02
N ASN A 184 -3.91 14.41 -22.32
CA ASN A 184 -5.03 13.99 -21.46
C ASN A 184 -6.16 13.35 -22.30
N GLY A 185 -7.20 12.82 -21.64
CA GLY A 185 -8.23 12.04 -22.33
C GLY A 185 -7.66 10.76 -22.91
N ARG A 186 -7.88 10.55 -24.21
CA ARG A 186 -7.38 9.45 -25.05
C ARG A 186 -6.39 9.95 -26.11
N ALA A 187 -5.79 11.12 -25.89
CA ALA A 187 -4.87 11.73 -26.82
C ALA A 187 -3.65 10.83 -27.09
N ARG A 188 -3.06 10.99 -28.28
CA ARG A 188 -1.83 10.29 -28.68
C ARG A 188 -0.76 11.31 -29.03
N VAL A 189 0.32 11.30 -28.28
CA VAL A 189 1.42 12.24 -28.46
C VAL A 189 2.73 11.51 -28.69
N ARG A 190 3.42 11.87 -29.77
CA ARG A 190 4.78 11.42 -30.08
C ARG A 190 5.72 12.61 -30.09
N VAL A 191 6.81 12.52 -29.35
CA VAL A 191 7.84 13.55 -29.26
C VAL A 191 9.19 12.91 -29.56
N GLU A 192 9.88 13.40 -30.58
CA GLU A 192 11.11 12.79 -31.07
C GLU A 192 12.20 13.86 -31.29
N GLU A 193 13.39 13.65 -30.74
CA GLU A 193 14.54 14.56 -30.93
C GLU A 193 14.26 16.01 -30.49
N CYS A 194 13.47 16.19 -29.43
CA CYS A 194 13.10 17.52 -28.94
C CYS A 194 13.85 17.94 -27.67
N GLU A 195 13.88 19.25 -27.44
CA GLU A 195 14.36 19.87 -26.20
C GLU A 195 13.19 20.57 -25.49
N ILE A 196 12.93 20.18 -24.25
CA ILE A 196 11.92 20.79 -23.38
C ILE A 196 12.64 21.46 -22.21
N SER A 197 12.44 22.74 -21.98
CA SER A 197 13.17 23.47 -20.94
C SER A 197 12.35 24.54 -20.21
N ALA A 198 12.71 24.86 -18.97
CA ALA A 198 12.12 25.99 -18.23
C ALA A 198 10.59 25.92 -18.11
N THR A 199 10.08 24.86 -17.46
CA THR A 199 8.64 24.65 -17.26
C THR A 199 8.25 24.68 -15.78
N ASP A 200 7.19 25.42 -15.44
CA ASP A 200 6.69 25.53 -14.06
C ASP A 200 5.94 24.27 -13.59
N LYS A 201 5.41 23.48 -14.54
CA LYS A 201 4.81 22.14 -14.31
C LYS A 201 5.66 21.05 -14.98
N PRO A 202 5.24 19.76 -15.02
CA PRO A 202 6.02 18.73 -15.68
C PRO A 202 6.45 19.08 -17.11
N GLY A 203 7.68 18.71 -17.47
CA GLY A 203 8.19 18.86 -18.84
C GLY A 203 7.34 18.06 -19.83
N ALA A 204 6.99 16.82 -19.47
CA ALA A 204 5.97 16.04 -20.17
C ALA A 204 5.02 15.36 -19.18
N ALA A 205 3.71 15.40 -19.47
CA ALA A 205 2.67 14.79 -18.65
C ALA A 205 1.74 13.90 -19.51
N ALA A 206 1.52 12.68 -19.04
CA ALA A 206 0.55 11.73 -19.58
C ALA A 206 -0.52 11.45 -18.52
N GLU A 207 -1.76 11.85 -18.78
CA GLU A 207 -2.88 11.73 -17.85
C GLU A 207 -4.01 10.87 -18.43
N GLU A 208 -4.84 10.29 -17.55
CA GLU A 208 -6.06 9.54 -17.88
C GLU A 208 -5.85 8.27 -18.73
N GLN A 209 -6.20 8.30 -20.02
CA GLN A 209 -6.07 7.18 -20.96
C GLN A 209 -5.15 7.55 -22.14
N SER A 210 -4.34 8.59 -21.98
CA SER A 210 -3.48 9.12 -23.04
C SER A 210 -2.30 8.19 -23.32
N ALA A 211 -1.91 8.11 -24.59
CA ALA A 211 -0.73 7.38 -25.04
C ALA A 211 0.39 8.35 -25.40
N VAL A 212 1.54 8.21 -24.75
CA VAL A 212 2.66 9.14 -24.93
C VAL A 212 3.94 8.37 -25.27
N THR A 213 4.62 8.81 -26.32
CA THR A 213 5.91 8.27 -26.75
C THR A 213 6.94 9.39 -26.79
N LEU A 214 7.97 9.33 -25.94
CA LEU A 214 9.11 10.24 -25.97
C LEU A 214 10.36 9.49 -26.42
N LEU A 215 10.99 9.93 -27.51
CA LEU A 215 12.17 9.31 -28.10
C LEU A 215 13.30 10.33 -28.22
N ARG A 216 14.47 10.04 -27.64
CA ARG A 216 15.67 10.89 -27.78
C ARG A 216 15.41 12.35 -27.38
N THR A 217 14.66 12.55 -26.30
CA THR A 217 14.20 13.88 -25.84
C THR A 217 14.97 14.31 -24.59
N THR A 218 15.37 15.58 -24.54
CA THR A 218 15.98 16.17 -23.33
C THR A 218 14.97 17.08 -22.64
N VAL A 219 14.79 16.90 -21.34
CA VAL A 219 13.95 17.74 -20.47
C VAL A 219 14.85 18.41 -19.43
N THR A 220 14.86 19.73 -19.33
CA THR A 220 15.79 20.48 -18.45
C THR A 220 15.09 21.60 -17.68
N ASP A 221 15.53 21.92 -16.47
CA ASP A 221 15.04 23.06 -15.66
C ASP A 221 13.50 23.07 -15.53
N CYS A 222 12.93 21.99 -14.99
CA CYS A 222 11.49 21.80 -14.87
C CYS A 222 11.08 21.45 -13.43
N ALA A 223 9.84 21.72 -13.02
CA ALA A 223 9.37 21.30 -11.70
C ALA A 223 9.38 19.77 -11.53
N VAL A 224 8.95 19.03 -12.56
CA VAL A 224 9.06 17.56 -12.66
C VAL A 224 9.48 17.24 -14.09
N GLY A 225 10.34 16.23 -14.30
CA GLY A 225 10.76 15.85 -15.65
C GLY A 225 9.62 15.28 -16.49
N VAL A 226 9.23 14.06 -16.16
CA VAL A 226 8.12 13.35 -16.83
C VAL A 226 7.17 12.77 -15.79
N PHE A 227 5.88 13.08 -15.95
CA PHE A 227 4.80 12.64 -15.08
C PHE A 227 3.85 11.71 -15.83
N VAL A 228 3.67 10.49 -15.33
CA VAL A 228 2.82 9.46 -15.93
C VAL A 228 1.75 9.04 -14.94
N ASN A 229 0.53 9.46 -15.19
CA ASN A 229 -0.68 9.07 -14.48
C ASN A 229 -1.75 8.67 -15.51
N SER A 230 -1.38 7.70 -16.35
CA SER A 230 -2.20 7.25 -17.47
C SER A 230 -2.29 5.74 -17.52
N SER A 231 -3.48 5.24 -17.82
CA SER A 231 -3.76 3.84 -18.17
C SER A 231 -3.43 3.52 -19.63
N GLY A 232 -3.11 4.54 -20.44
CA GLY A 232 -2.68 4.40 -21.83
C GLY A 232 -1.21 4.01 -21.96
N SER A 233 -0.84 3.53 -23.16
CA SER A 233 0.52 3.07 -23.44
C SER A 233 1.53 4.23 -23.37
N THR A 234 2.54 4.11 -22.50
CA THR A 234 3.58 5.12 -22.36
C THR A 234 4.96 4.51 -22.59
N LEU A 235 5.69 5.03 -23.57
CA LEU A 235 7.06 4.61 -23.91
C LEU A 235 8.01 5.81 -23.78
N LEU A 236 9.01 5.67 -22.93
CA LEU A 236 10.09 6.64 -22.76
C LEU A 236 11.39 5.95 -23.17
N GLU A 237 12.02 6.41 -24.24
CA GLU A 237 13.25 5.82 -24.75
C GLU A 237 14.30 6.88 -25.05
N ASP A 238 15.51 6.67 -24.51
CA ASP A 238 16.63 7.62 -24.61
C ASP A 238 16.25 9.04 -24.13
N VAL A 239 15.40 9.12 -23.09
CA VAL A 239 14.95 10.39 -22.48
C VAL A 239 15.91 10.80 -21.38
N THR A 240 16.40 12.04 -21.42
CA THR A 240 17.27 12.59 -20.37
C THR A 240 16.59 13.75 -19.64
N VAL A 241 16.44 13.64 -18.32
CA VAL A 241 15.95 14.72 -17.46
C VAL A 241 17.12 15.35 -16.71
N ARG A 242 17.25 16.68 -16.74
CA ARG A 242 18.29 17.43 -16.03
C ARG A 242 17.69 18.55 -15.18
N ASN A 243 18.30 18.84 -14.03
CA ASN A 243 18.01 20.03 -13.23
C ASN A 243 16.53 20.12 -12.79
N SER A 244 15.90 19.02 -12.39
CA SER A 244 14.51 19.08 -11.96
C SER A 244 14.37 19.69 -10.57
N GLY A 245 13.45 20.64 -10.40
CA GLY A 245 13.09 21.26 -9.12
C GLY A 245 12.37 20.32 -8.15
N GLY A 246 11.87 19.20 -8.66
CA GLY A 246 11.30 18.08 -7.91
C GLY A 246 11.79 16.75 -8.49
N HIS A 247 10.86 15.85 -8.80
CA HIS A 247 11.20 14.50 -9.27
C HIS A 247 11.62 14.45 -10.74
N GLY A 248 12.47 13.48 -11.08
CA GLY A 248 12.86 13.21 -12.47
C GLY A 248 11.73 12.56 -13.26
N PHE A 249 11.44 11.29 -12.95
CA PHE A 249 10.34 10.51 -13.49
C PHE A 249 9.35 10.16 -12.38
N VAL A 250 8.05 10.34 -12.64
CA VAL A 250 6.97 9.99 -11.70
C VAL A 250 5.98 9.07 -12.41
N VAL A 251 5.67 7.94 -11.78
CA VAL A 251 4.69 6.96 -12.24
C VAL A 251 3.64 6.76 -11.15
N GLY A 252 2.39 7.10 -11.45
CA GLY A 252 1.25 7.07 -10.53
C GLY A 252 -0.03 6.56 -11.19
N GLY A 253 -1.13 6.54 -10.41
CA GLY A 253 -2.47 6.13 -10.82
C GLY A 253 -2.59 4.76 -11.46
N GLY A 254 -1.80 3.78 -11.01
CA GLY A 254 -1.81 2.43 -11.57
C GLY A 254 -1.20 2.32 -12.98
N ALA A 255 -0.43 3.31 -13.41
CA ALA A 255 0.22 3.32 -14.72
C ALA A 255 1.25 2.19 -14.86
N ALA A 256 1.52 1.79 -16.10
CA ALA A 256 2.51 0.76 -16.43
C ALA A 256 3.38 1.17 -17.63
N PRO A 257 4.22 2.22 -17.51
CA PRO A 257 5.07 2.68 -18.60
C PRO A 257 6.27 1.75 -18.84
N THR A 258 6.88 1.90 -20.02
CA THR A 258 8.20 1.33 -20.34
C THR A 258 9.23 2.46 -20.44
N LEU A 259 10.26 2.40 -19.59
CA LEU A 259 11.41 3.30 -19.60
C LEU A 259 12.62 2.50 -20.11
N ARG A 260 13.23 2.94 -21.20
CA ARG A 260 14.40 2.30 -21.79
C ARG A 260 15.52 3.30 -22.02
N ARG A 261 16.71 3.03 -21.47
CA ARG A 261 17.90 3.91 -21.60
C ARG A 261 17.66 5.36 -21.16
N CYS A 262 16.69 5.57 -20.27
CA CYS A 262 16.39 6.88 -19.71
C CYS A 262 17.44 7.28 -18.66
N ARG A 263 17.64 8.59 -18.51
CA ARG A 263 18.66 9.15 -17.61
C ARG A 263 18.14 10.33 -16.80
N THR A 264 18.63 10.47 -15.57
CA THR A 264 18.46 11.70 -14.78
C THR A 264 19.80 12.26 -14.32
N GLU A 265 19.86 13.58 -14.19
CA GLU A 265 21.00 14.31 -13.63
C GLU A 265 20.51 15.49 -12.78
N ARG A 266 21.04 15.64 -11.56
CA ARG A 266 20.75 16.76 -10.64
C ARG A 266 19.25 16.95 -10.39
N THR A 267 18.61 15.97 -9.74
CA THR A 267 17.19 16.04 -9.37
C THR A 267 17.02 16.46 -7.92
N ALA A 268 16.19 17.47 -7.66
CA ALA A 268 15.96 17.98 -6.30
C ALA A 268 15.06 17.06 -5.44
N GLY A 269 14.27 16.20 -6.05
CA GLY A 269 13.61 15.07 -5.38
C GLY A 269 14.12 13.72 -5.92
N ASN A 270 13.29 12.70 -5.83
CA ASN A 270 13.62 11.37 -6.38
C ASN A 270 13.87 11.40 -7.89
N ALA A 271 14.85 10.63 -8.38
CA ALA A 271 15.08 10.49 -9.81
C ALA A 271 13.99 9.64 -10.50
N LEU A 272 13.53 8.58 -9.84
CA LEU A 272 12.35 7.80 -10.21
C LEU A 272 11.46 7.59 -8.99
N LEU A 273 10.20 8.00 -9.09
CA LEU A 273 9.15 7.74 -8.10
C LEU A 273 8.06 6.86 -8.73
N VAL A 274 7.80 5.70 -8.13
CA VAL A 274 6.68 4.80 -8.52
C VAL A 274 5.74 4.66 -7.33
N THR A 275 4.47 5.03 -7.50
CA THR A 275 3.48 5.09 -6.42
C THR A 275 2.08 4.71 -6.93
N GLU A 276 1.09 4.67 -6.03
CA GLU A 276 -0.34 4.50 -6.35
C GLU A 276 -0.62 3.21 -7.15
N ARG A 277 -0.14 2.06 -6.68
CA ARG A 277 -0.33 0.73 -7.28
C ARG A 277 0.19 0.63 -8.72
N SER A 278 1.19 1.42 -9.05
CA SER A 278 1.76 1.45 -10.40
C SER A 278 2.71 0.28 -10.64
N ARG A 279 2.87 -0.04 -11.92
CA ARG A 279 3.78 -1.05 -12.44
C ARG A 279 4.69 -0.40 -13.48
N GLY A 280 5.28 -1.21 -14.34
CA GLY A 280 6.07 -0.76 -15.48
C GLY A 280 7.43 -1.42 -15.51
N THR A 281 8.13 -1.21 -16.62
CA THR A 281 9.47 -1.75 -16.87
C THR A 281 10.48 -0.60 -16.96
N VAL A 282 11.61 -0.76 -16.28
CA VAL A 282 12.73 0.18 -16.30
C VAL A 282 13.97 -0.59 -16.72
N GLU A 283 14.47 -0.31 -17.92
CA GLU A 283 15.52 -1.08 -18.57
C GLU A 283 16.70 -0.19 -18.97
N ASP A 284 17.91 -0.59 -18.58
CA ASP A 284 19.17 0.10 -18.93
C ASP A 284 19.18 1.61 -18.55
N CYS A 285 18.47 1.97 -17.48
CA CYS A 285 18.34 3.36 -17.02
C CYS A 285 19.47 3.77 -16.07
N VAL A 286 19.83 5.06 -16.10
CA VAL A 286 20.90 5.62 -15.26
C VAL A 286 20.41 6.85 -14.50
N PHE A 287 20.36 6.76 -13.17
CA PHE A 287 19.91 7.82 -12.29
C PHE A 287 21.09 8.39 -11.49
N THR A 288 21.45 9.65 -11.72
CA THR A 288 22.64 10.26 -11.14
C THR A 288 22.30 11.52 -10.35
N THR A 289 22.89 11.71 -9.16
CA THR A 289 22.80 12.95 -8.35
C THR A 289 21.36 13.36 -8.01
N ALA A 290 20.65 12.51 -7.26
CA ALA A 290 19.36 12.83 -6.66
C ALA A 290 19.54 13.32 -5.22
N ARG A 291 18.80 14.35 -4.79
CA ARG A 291 18.83 14.83 -3.39
C ARG A 291 18.11 13.88 -2.42
N ASP A 292 16.92 13.43 -2.82
CA ASP A 292 16.18 12.39 -2.11
C ASP A 292 16.67 10.99 -2.57
N ALA A 293 15.83 9.95 -2.41
CA ALA A 293 16.17 8.63 -2.90
C ALA A 293 16.25 8.64 -4.43
N ALA A 294 17.29 8.06 -5.03
CA ALA A 294 17.36 8.02 -6.49
C ALA A 294 16.19 7.23 -7.08
N VAL A 295 15.89 6.05 -6.52
CA VAL A 295 14.69 5.28 -6.86
C VAL A 295 13.84 5.13 -5.61
N ARG A 296 12.56 5.52 -5.68
CA ARG A 296 11.57 5.31 -4.62
C ARG A 296 10.36 4.56 -5.15
N VAL A 297 10.02 3.45 -4.50
CA VAL A 297 8.82 2.65 -4.80
C VAL A 297 7.93 2.58 -3.56
N ALA A 298 6.67 2.98 -3.70
CA ALA A 298 5.71 3.13 -2.60
C ALA A 298 4.27 2.78 -3.04
N GLY A 299 3.31 2.87 -2.13
CA GLY A 299 1.88 2.71 -2.40
C GLY A 299 1.50 1.41 -3.08
N PHE A 300 1.96 0.25 -2.59
CA PHE A 300 1.67 -1.09 -3.14
C PHE A 300 2.11 -1.27 -4.61
N SER A 301 3.10 -0.51 -5.06
CA SER A 301 3.59 -0.57 -6.45
C SER A 301 4.56 -1.74 -6.66
N SER A 302 4.59 -2.26 -7.89
CA SER A 302 5.42 -3.42 -8.27
C SER A 302 6.10 -3.25 -9.64
N PRO A 303 7.04 -2.29 -9.78
CA PRO A 303 7.82 -2.12 -10.99
C PRO A 303 8.89 -3.21 -11.16
N GLN A 304 9.28 -3.45 -12.41
CA GLN A 304 10.42 -4.30 -12.78
C GLN A 304 11.60 -3.42 -13.21
N LEU A 305 12.75 -3.57 -12.54
CA LEU A 305 13.97 -2.81 -12.81
C LEU A 305 15.08 -3.74 -13.28
N THR A 306 15.52 -3.60 -14.53
CA THR A 306 16.56 -4.44 -15.13
C THR A 306 17.73 -3.60 -15.61
N ALA A 307 18.94 -3.95 -15.19
CA ALA A 307 20.17 -3.21 -15.56
C ALA A 307 20.09 -1.70 -15.22
N THR A 308 19.40 -1.36 -14.13
CA THR A 308 19.29 0.01 -13.64
C THR A 308 20.54 0.38 -12.85
N VAL A 309 21.07 1.57 -13.10
CA VAL A 309 22.26 2.09 -12.43
C VAL A 309 21.90 3.36 -11.65
N VAL A 310 22.23 3.38 -10.37
CA VAL A 310 22.07 4.52 -9.46
C VAL A 310 23.46 5.03 -9.04
N ARG A 311 23.70 6.33 -9.18
CA ARG A 311 25.00 6.95 -8.86
C ARG A 311 24.84 8.22 -8.02
N ASP A 312 25.68 8.33 -7.00
CA ASP A 312 25.92 9.58 -6.27
C ASP A 312 24.63 10.22 -5.71
N ALA A 313 23.75 9.40 -5.13
CA ALA A 313 22.52 9.87 -4.47
C ALA A 313 22.87 10.52 -3.12
N GLU A 314 22.36 11.71 -2.82
CA GLU A 314 22.73 12.45 -1.60
C GLU A 314 22.19 11.78 -0.33
N SER A 315 21.00 11.17 -0.39
CA SER A 315 20.40 10.44 0.73
C SER A 315 20.43 8.93 0.53
N THR A 316 19.47 8.34 -0.18
CA THR A 316 19.36 6.88 -0.34
C THR A 316 19.51 6.49 -1.81
N GLY A 317 20.16 5.36 -2.09
CA GLY A 317 20.20 4.84 -3.46
C GLY A 317 18.81 4.39 -3.94
N VAL A 318 18.28 3.33 -3.32
CA VAL A 318 16.94 2.79 -3.59
C VAL A 318 16.14 2.68 -2.29
N LEU A 319 14.94 3.24 -2.26
CA LEU A 319 14.00 3.18 -1.14
C LEU A 319 12.73 2.43 -1.56
N LEU A 320 12.43 1.34 -0.84
CA LEU A 320 11.27 0.48 -1.06
C LEU A 320 10.41 0.50 0.21
N GLU A 321 9.18 0.98 0.11
CA GLU A 321 8.29 1.16 1.25
C GLU A 321 6.80 0.98 0.92
N GLU A 322 5.93 1.11 1.93
CA GLU A 322 4.47 1.07 1.81
C GLU A 322 3.97 -0.15 1.03
N ASP A 323 4.32 -1.33 1.54
CA ASP A 323 3.91 -2.63 0.98
C ASP A 323 4.25 -2.82 -0.52
N SER A 324 5.28 -2.12 -1.01
CA SER A 324 5.76 -2.27 -2.38
C SER A 324 6.42 -3.63 -2.62
N ALA A 325 6.30 -4.13 -3.85
CA ALA A 325 6.81 -5.42 -4.29
C ALA A 325 7.62 -5.27 -5.59
N ALA A 326 8.67 -4.43 -5.54
CA ALA A 326 9.56 -4.22 -6.68
C ALA A 326 10.41 -5.46 -6.98
N GLU A 327 10.61 -5.74 -8.26
CA GLU A 327 11.53 -6.77 -8.73
C GLU A 327 12.73 -6.11 -9.40
N THR A 328 13.94 -6.49 -8.99
CA THR A 328 15.17 -5.94 -9.58
C THR A 328 16.08 -7.06 -10.07
N ASP A 329 16.71 -6.82 -11.22
CA ASP A 329 17.70 -7.69 -11.81
C ASP A 329 18.89 -6.87 -12.33
N ARG A 330 20.10 -7.19 -11.87
CA ARG A 330 21.33 -6.44 -12.21
C ARG A 330 21.23 -4.95 -11.85
N LEU A 331 20.70 -4.64 -10.67
CA LEU A 331 20.70 -3.28 -10.12
C LEU A 331 22.09 -2.91 -9.61
N GLU A 332 22.64 -1.79 -10.05
CA GLU A 332 23.90 -1.25 -9.54
C GLU A 332 23.63 0.04 -8.76
N VAL A 333 24.03 0.09 -7.49
CA VAL A 333 23.95 1.29 -6.64
C VAL A 333 25.34 1.68 -6.21
N THR A 334 25.78 2.87 -6.57
CA THR A 334 27.16 3.32 -6.35
C THR A 334 27.18 4.73 -5.75
N GLY A 335 27.74 4.88 -4.54
CA GLY A 335 27.96 6.19 -3.93
C GLY A 335 26.72 6.87 -3.32
N SER A 336 25.96 6.21 -2.45
CA SER A 336 24.89 6.89 -1.70
C SER A 336 25.44 7.63 -0.48
N GLY A 337 24.90 8.82 -0.13
CA GLY A 337 25.30 9.54 1.09
C GLY A 337 24.84 8.87 2.38
N GLY A 338 23.69 8.20 2.34
CA GLY A 338 23.18 7.27 3.34
C GLY A 338 23.21 5.83 2.85
N SER A 339 22.19 5.05 3.19
CA SER A 339 22.13 3.62 2.86
C SER A 339 21.93 3.38 1.35
N GLY A 340 22.52 2.31 0.83
CA GLY A 340 22.44 1.95 -0.58
C GLY A 340 21.03 1.53 -0.99
N ILE A 341 20.50 0.50 -0.33
CA ILE A 341 19.12 0.03 -0.50
C ILE A 341 18.43 0.01 0.87
N VAL A 342 17.24 0.59 0.96
CA VAL A 342 16.42 0.60 2.18
C VAL A 342 15.07 -0.06 1.89
N ILE A 343 14.68 -1.01 2.74
CA ILE A 343 13.41 -1.73 2.67
C ILE A 343 12.65 -1.54 3.98
N ARG A 344 11.43 -0.99 3.92
CA ARG A 344 10.65 -0.71 5.15
C ARG A 344 9.14 -0.74 4.96
N ALA A 345 8.40 -0.60 6.05
CA ALA A 345 6.94 -0.40 6.04
C ALA A 345 6.22 -1.47 5.20
N GLY A 346 6.47 -2.74 5.52
CA GLY A 346 5.82 -3.89 4.88
C GLY A 346 6.30 -4.22 3.46
N ALA A 347 7.18 -3.41 2.85
CA ALA A 347 7.71 -3.70 1.51
C ALA A 347 8.37 -5.09 1.45
N ASN A 348 8.18 -5.79 0.34
CA ASN A 348 8.67 -7.16 0.13
C ASN A 348 9.20 -7.36 -1.30
N PRO A 349 10.39 -6.83 -1.62
CA PRO A 349 10.96 -6.87 -2.95
C PRO A 349 11.78 -8.14 -3.20
N LEU A 350 12.00 -8.42 -4.48
CA LEU A 350 12.93 -9.45 -4.96
C LEU A 350 14.12 -8.78 -5.64
N LEU A 351 15.31 -8.94 -5.08
CA LEU A 351 16.54 -8.36 -5.61
C LEU A 351 17.45 -9.48 -6.14
N ARG A 352 17.77 -9.44 -7.43
CA ARG A 352 18.63 -10.42 -8.09
C ARG A 352 19.86 -9.76 -8.68
N ARG A 353 21.04 -10.34 -8.43
CA ARG A 353 22.31 -9.90 -9.03
C ARG A 353 22.60 -8.42 -8.77
N SER A 354 22.16 -7.91 -7.62
CA SER A 354 22.27 -6.51 -7.27
C SER A 354 23.63 -6.21 -6.63
N THR A 355 24.24 -5.10 -7.02
CA THR A 355 25.55 -4.66 -6.53
C THR A 355 25.42 -3.31 -5.86
N VAL A 356 25.84 -3.21 -4.59
CA VAL A 356 25.89 -1.96 -3.84
C VAL A 356 27.34 -1.64 -3.50
N THR A 357 27.82 -0.48 -3.92
CA THR A 357 29.19 -0.03 -3.64
C THR A 357 29.22 1.37 -3.02
N ARG A 358 30.13 1.60 -2.08
CA ARG A 358 30.41 2.92 -1.48
C ARG A 358 29.17 3.60 -0.87
N ALA A 359 28.33 2.86 -0.16
CA ALA A 359 27.22 3.46 0.60
C ALA A 359 27.76 4.19 1.84
N GLY A 360 27.34 5.43 2.09
CA GLY A 360 27.76 6.20 3.26
C GLY A 360 27.16 5.69 4.58
N GLY A 361 25.97 5.09 4.50
CA GLY A 361 25.33 4.33 5.58
C GLY A 361 25.50 2.82 5.39
N HIS A 362 24.40 2.07 5.56
CA HIS A 362 24.39 0.62 5.35
C HIS A 362 24.38 0.28 3.86
N GLY A 363 24.95 -0.85 3.46
CA GLY A 363 24.82 -1.32 2.08
C GLY A 363 23.35 -1.62 1.75
N ILE A 364 22.75 -2.53 2.52
CA ILE A 364 21.33 -2.87 2.46
C ILE A 364 20.76 -2.79 3.87
N GLU A 365 19.63 -2.11 4.04
CA GLU A 365 19.00 -1.84 5.32
C GLU A 365 17.52 -2.27 5.28
N VAL A 366 17.11 -3.09 6.26
CA VAL A 366 15.73 -3.59 6.38
C VAL A 366 15.20 -3.24 7.77
N LEU A 367 14.11 -2.48 7.82
CA LEU A 367 13.57 -1.91 9.06
C LEU A 367 12.05 -1.80 9.03
N LYS A 368 11.39 -1.62 10.19
CA LYS A 368 9.94 -1.37 10.32
C LYS A 368 9.09 -2.37 9.51
N ASP A 369 9.17 -3.65 9.86
CA ASP A 369 8.44 -4.74 9.21
C ASP A 369 8.78 -4.95 7.72
N GLY A 370 9.88 -4.36 7.23
CA GLY A 370 10.39 -4.60 5.89
C GLY A 370 10.74 -6.06 5.69
N ARG A 371 10.41 -6.61 4.52
CA ARG A 371 10.69 -7.98 4.13
C ARG A 371 11.46 -8.02 2.83
N GLY A 372 12.08 -9.13 2.47
CA GLY A 372 12.63 -9.24 1.12
C GLY A 372 13.41 -10.51 0.85
N ARG A 373 13.65 -10.74 -0.44
CA ARG A 373 14.47 -11.84 -0.93
C ARG A 373 15.59 -11.31 -1.82
N LEU A 374 16.82 -11.61 -1.44
CA LEU A 374 18.03 -11.26 -2.18
C LEU A 374 18.64 -12.54 -2.73
N GLU A 375 19.07 -12.51 -3.98
CA GLU A 375 19.76 -13.61 -4.66
C GLU A 375 20.96 -13.06 -5.44
N ASP A 376 22.14 -13.66 -5.28
CA ASP A 376 23.37 -13.27 -6.00
C ASP A 376 23.82 -11.81 -5.78
N CYS A 377 23.63 -11.28 -4.56
CA CYS A 377 23.93 -9.87 -4.26
C CYS A 377 25.38 -9.64 -3.79
N LEU A 378 25.96 -8.50 -4.18
CA LEU A 378 27.27 -8.02 -3.76
C LEU A 378 27.15 -6.68 -3.02
N VAL A 379 27.76 -6.59 -1.84
CA VAL A 379 27.90 -5.32 -1.10
C VAL A 379 29.38 -5.04 -0.85
N GLU A 380 29.83 -3.83 -1.19
CA GLU A 380 31.23 -3.43 -1.03
C GLU A 380 31.39 -2.01 -0.49
N GLY A 381 32.19 -1.87 0.59
CA GLY A 381 32.65 -0.57 1.07
C GLY A 381 31.55 0.31 1.66
N SER A 382 30.69 -0.23 2.53
CA SER A 382 29.68 0.54 3.27
C SER A 382 30.27 1.30 4.48
N GLY A 383 29.76 2.50 4.77
CA GLY A 383 30.12 3.31 5.93
C GLY A 383 29.46 2.87 7.24
N GLY A 384 28.44 2.01 7.15
CA GLY A 384 27.88 1.22 8.24
C GLY A 384 28.06 -0.28 7.97
N ALA A 385 27.07 -1.08 8.39
CA ALA A 385 27.06 -2.51 8.09
C ALA A 385 26.79 -2.80 6.60
N GLY A 386 27.36 -3.89 6.08
CA GLY A 386 27.05 -4.34 4.72
C GLY A 386 25.57 -4.65 4.55
N ILE A 387 25.02 -5.45 5.46
CA ILE A 387 23.57 -5.70 5.59
C ILE A 387 23.15 -5.39 7.03
N HIS A 388 22.09 -4.60 7.20
CA HIS A 388 21.47 -4.31 8.49
C HIS A 388 19.99 -4.72 8.49
N VAL A 389 19.55 -5.45 9.51
CA VAL A 389 18.14 -5.86 9.69
C VAL A 389 17.70 -5.57 11.12
N SER A 390 16.63 -4.83 11.33
CA SER A 390 16.10 -4.50 12.67
C SER A 390 14.60 -4.20 12.67
N GLY A 391 13.98 -4.04 13.85
CA GLY A 391 12.62 -3.53 13.99
C GLY A 391 11.56 -4.39 13.29
N HIS A 392 11.53 -5.68 13.60
CA HIS A 392 10.67 -6.70 12.96
C HIS A 392 10.93 -6.92 11.45
N GLY A 393 12.04 -6.39 10.93
CA GLY A 393 12.50 -6.67 9.58
C GLY A 393 12.87 -8.14 9.40
N SER A 394 12.54 -8.72 8.24
CA SER A 394 12.87 -10.10 7.90
C SER A 394 13.48 -10.21 6.50
N LEU A 395 14.69 -10.75 6.40
CA LEU A 395 15.40 -10.84 5.14
C LEU A 395 15.84 -12.27 4.85
N TYR A 396 15.65 -12.71 3.61
CA TYR A 396 16.29 -13.90 3.08
C TYR A 396 17.38 -13.49 2.09
N LEU A 397 18.58 -14.03 2.25
CA LEU A 397 19.71 -13.86 1.34
C LEU A 397 20.21 -15.22 0.86
N GLY A 398 20.01 -15.51 -0.43
CA GLY A 398 20.68 -16.60 -1.13
C GLY A 398 21.89 -16.07 -1.90
N GLN A 399 23.03 -16.75 -1.80
CA GLN A 399 24.25 -16.44 -2.54
C GLN A 399 24.68 -14.97 -2.40
N GLY A 400 25.28 -14.62 -1.26
CA GLY A 400 25.70 -13.24 -0.96
C GLY A 400 27.21 -13.08 -0.91
N ARG A 401 27.71 -11.91 -1.32
CA ARG A 401 29.10 -11.50 -1.09
C ARG A 401 29.14 -10.14 -0.39
N ILE A 402 29.87 -10.03 0.71
CA ILE A 402 30.06 -8.78 1.43
C ILE A 402 31.53 -8.56 1.67
N ARG A 403 32.04 -7.37 1.34
CA ARG A 403 33.45 -7.05 1.52
C ARG A 403 33.75 -5.61 1.87
N GLY A 404 34.81 -5.41 2.64
CA GLY A 404 35.22 -4.07 3.07
C GLY A 404 34.23 -3.42 4.02
N GLY A 405 34.21 -2.09 3.99
CA GLY A 405 33.37 -1.25 4.84
C GLY A 405 34.06 -0.83 6.13
N THR A 406 33.34 -0.11 6.99
CA THR A 406 33.83 0.37 8.29
C THR A 406 33.15 -0.30 9.48
N GLY A 407 31.94 -0.85 9.27
CA GLY A 407 31.17 -1.58 10.27
C GLY A 407 31.27 -3.10 10.12
N PRO A 408 30.38 -3.84 10.80
CA PRO A 408 30.27 -5.29 10.62
C PRO A 408 29.74 -5.66 9.22
N ALA A 409 30.07 -6.84 8.70
CA ALA A 409 29.57 -7.24 7.38
C ALA A 409 28.05 -7.44 7.40
N VAL A 410 27.56 -8.13 8.43
CA VAL A 410 26.14 -8.34 8.69
C VAL A 410 25.83 -7.89 10.12
N HIS A 411 24.77 -7.10 10.28
CA HIS A 411 24.28 -6.63 11.58
C HIS A 411 22.78 -6.86 11.71
N ILE A 412 22.42 -7.76 12.61
CA ILE A 412 21.03 -8.02 12.97
C ILE A 412 20.79 -7.29 14.30
N GLY A 413 20.05 -6.19 14.23
CA GLY A 413 19.64 -5.41 15.39
C GLY A 413 18.44 -6.03 16.10
N ALA A 414 17.92 -5.32 17.09
CA ALA A 414 16.80 -5.80 17.90
C ALA A 414 15.58 -6.17 17.06
N LEU A 415 15.03 -7.36 17.35
CA LEU A 415 13.85 -7.93 16.69
C LEU A 415 14.01 -8.12 15.17
N GLY A 416 15.23 -8.09 14.65
CA GLY A 416 15.53 -8.39 13.26
C GLY A 416 15.70 -9.90 13.04
N ALA A 417 15.26 -10.40 11.88
CA ALA A 417 15.43 -11.79 11.49
C ALA A 417 16.14 -11.88 10.13
N LEU A 418 17.22 -12.66 10.06
CA LEU A 418 17.97 -12.87 8.83
C LEU A 418 18.22 -14.37 8.60
N ALA A 419 17.78 -14.85 7.45
CA ALA A 419 18.12 -16.17 6.93
C ALA A 419 19.12 -16.01 5.78
N VAL A 420 20.32 -16.56 5.92
CA VAL A 420 21.35 -16.55 4.88
C VAL A 420 21.70 -17.97 4.43
N ARG A 421 21.92 -18.12 3.13
CA ARG A 421 22.39 -19.35 2.50
C ARG A 421 23.50 -19.00 1.51
N ASP A 422 24.65 -19.67 1.60
CA ASP A 422 25.79 -19.45 0.71
C ASP A 422 26.32 -18.00 0.76
N LEU A 423 26.59 -17.50 1.97
CA LEU A 423 27.15 -16.15 2.20
C LEU A 423 28.68 -16.21 2.26
N ASP A 424 29.37 -15.29 1.59
CA ASP A 424 30.83 -15.12 1.65
C ASP A 424 31.20 -13.71 2.12
N VAL A 425 31.85 -13.61 3.27
CA VAL A 425 32.29 -12.38 3.93
C VAL A 425 33.81 -12.35 3.97
N HIS A 426 34.42 -11.26 3.53
CA HIS A 426 35.87 -11.06 3.59
C HIS A 426 36.26 -9.60 3.81
N ASP A 427 37.45 -9.38 4.38
CA ASP A 427 38.07 -8.05 4.53
C ASP A 427 37.21 -7.01 5.25
N CYS A 428 36.51 -7.40 6.33
CA CYS A 428 35.69 -6.49 7.14
C CYS A 428 36.44 -6.09 8.43
N PRO A 429 36.57 -4.79 8.77
CA PRO A 429 37.35 -4.37 9.93
C PRO A 429 36.64 -4.58 11.28
N GLY A 430 35.31 -4.76 11.29
CA GLY A 430 34.53 -5.08 12.48
C GLY A 430 34.26 -6.58 12.63
N ASP A 431 33.13 -6.90 13.26
CA ASP A 431 32.62 -8.28 13.29
C ASP A 431 32.21 -8.75 11.89
N GLY A 432 32.40 -10.03 11.59
CA GLY A 432 31.86 -10.63 10.36
C GLY A 432 30.33 -10.61 10.38
N ILE A 433 29.73 -11.27 11.37
CA ILE A 433 28.28 -11.27 11.61
C ILE A 433 28.03 -10.87 13.07
N ARG A 434 27.22 -9.84 13.29
CA ARG A 434 26.79 -9.38 14.62
C ARG A 434 25.28 -9.55 14.78
N VAL A 435 24.86 -10.20 15.86
CA VAL A 435 23.47 -10.38 16.26
C VAL A 435 23.27 -9.74 17.63
N ASP A 436 22.47 -8.69 17.69
CA ASP A 436 22.13 -7.98 18.93
C ASP A 436 20.93 -8.63 19.64
N ASP A 437 20.56 -8.14 20.83
CA ASP A 437 19.48 -8.68 21.67
C ASP A 437 18.16 -8.86 20.90
N GLN A 438 17.48 -9.98 21.14
CA GLN A 438 16.27 -10.41 20.42
C GLN A 438 16.42 -10.57 18.90
N GLY A 439 17.64 -10.51 18.34
CA GLY A 439 17.91 -10.80 16.95
C GLY A 439 17.91 -12.30 16.65
N GLU A 440 17.52 -12.67 15.44
CA GLU A 440 17.49 -14.06 14.97
C GLU A 440 18.32 -14.24 13.70
N LEU A 441 19.28 -15.17 13.76
CA LEU A 441 20.12 -15.57 12.64
C LEU A 441 19.92 -17.05 12.29
N THR A 442 19.66 -17.34 11.02
CA THR A 442 19.82 -18.69 10.46
C THR A 442 20.83 -18.61 9.32
N ALA A 443 22.01 -19.20 9.50
CA ALA A 443 23.06 -19.23 8.49
C ALA A 443 23.35 -20.66 8.04
N THR A 444 23.31 -20.90 6.74
CA THR A 444 23.69 -22.18 6.13
C THR A 444 24.78 -21.96 5.09
N ARG A 445 25.91 -22.66 5.23
CA ARG A 445 27.08 -22.53 4.34
C ARG A 445 27.58 -21.09 4.22
N ALA A 446 27.67 -20.38 5.33
CA ALA A 446 28.30 -19.07 5.38
C ALA A 446 29.82 -19.21 5.60
N THR A 447 30.62 -18.45 4.86
CA THR A 447 32.07 -18.35 5.03
C THR A 447 32.45 -16.94 5.45
N VAL A 448 33.18 -16.81 6.55
CA VAL A 448 33.67 -15.53 7.09
C VAL A 448 35.19 -15.60 7.18
N ARG A 449 35.89 -14.72 6.46
CA ARG A 449 37.36 -14.67 6.41
C ARG A 449 37.91 -13.33 6.85
N ASP A 450 38.95 -13.39 7.67
CA ASP A 450 39.75 -12.26 8.12
C ASP A 450 38.95 -11.07 8.70
N PRO A 451 37.93 -11.29 9.56
CA PRO A 451 37.22 -10.20 10.23
C PRO A 451 38.14 -9.54 11.27
N GLY A 452 38.08 -8.21 11.40
CA GLY A 452 38.94 -7.45 12.31
C GLY A 452 38.63 -7.66 13.80
N GLU A 453 37.37 -7.97 14.13
CA GLU A 453 36.93 -8.33 15.49
C GLU A 453 36.56 -9.82 15.56
N HIS A 454 35.31 -10.18 15.86
CA HIS A 454 34.85 -11.55 15.92
C HIS A 454 34.33 -12.04 14.56
N GLY A 455 34.41 -13.34 14.29
CA GLY A 455 33.78 -13.91 13.10
C GLY A 455 32.26 -13.85 13.16
N VAL A 456 31.69 -14.41 14.22
CA VAL A 456 30.26 -14.30 14.54
C VAL A 456 30.12 -13.91 16.00
N ARG A 457 29.41 -12.81 16.28
CA ARG A 457 29.10 -12.33 17.63
C ARG A 457 27.60 -12.37 17.87
N ILE A 458 27.19 -13.06 18.92
CA ILE A 458 25.80 -13.27 19.31
C ILE A 458 25.63 -12.68 20.72
N ALA A 459 24.85 -11.61 20.83
CA ALA A 459 24.57 -10.93 22.08
C ALA A 459 23.68 -11.77 23.01
N GLU A 460 23.53 -11.30 24.25
CA GLU A 460 22.55 -11.85 25.18
C GLU A 460 21.13 -11.72 24.61
N GLY A 461 20.29 -12.74 24.82
CA GLY A 461 18.89 -12.76 24.33
C GLY A 461 18.69 -13.05 22.84
N ALA A 462 19.76 -13.02 22.05
CA ALA A 462 19.75 -13.38 20.63
C ALA A 462 19.64 -14.90 20.40
N ARG A 463 19.22 -15.29 19.19
CA ARG A 463 19.12 -16.68 18.74
C ARG A 463 19.90 -16.88 17.44
N ALA A 464 20.61 -18.00 17.35
CA ALA A 464 21.37 -18.30 16.13
C ALA A 464 21.40 -19.79 15.80
N SER A 465 21.27 -20.12 14.51
CA SER A 465 21.57 -21.44 13.97
C SER A 465 22.60 -21.32 12.87
N LEU A 466 23.75 -21.95 13.07
CA LEU A 466 24.87 -21.99 12.13
C LEU A 466 25.03 -23.43 11.65
N ASN A 467 24.81 -23.65 10.35
CA ASN A 467 24.94 -24.96 9.73
C ASN A 467 26.00 -24.92 8.62
N SER A 468 26.97 -25.82 8.66
CA SER A 468 28.02 -25.95 7.65
C SER A 468 28.80 -24.64 7.41
N CYS A 469 28.99 -23.83 8.46
CA CYS A 469 29.62 -22.51 8.35
C CYS A 469 31.13 -22.57 8.63
N GLU A 470 31.90 -21.74 7.93
CA GLU A 470 33.35 -21.62 8.09
C GLU A 470 33.73 -20.21 8.56
N VAL A 471 34.53 -20.12 9.63
CA VAL A 471 35.07 -18.87 10.16
C VAL A 471 36.58 -18.99 10.25
N THR A 472 37.31 -18.07 9.62
CA THR A 472 38.77 -18.12 9.55
C THR A 472 39.40 -16.74 9.77
N GLY A 473 40.53 -16.69 10.48
CA GLY A 473 41.37 -15.50 10.54
C GLY A 473 40.83 -14.33 11.38
N ALA A 474 39.89 -14.55 12.30
CA ALA A 474 39.31 -13.47 13.11
C ALA A 474 40.35 -12.80 14.02
N GLY A 475 40.26 -11.47 14.13
CA GLY A 475 41.11 -10.65 15.00
C GLY A 475 40.86 -10.87 16.51
N ALA A 476 39.72 -11.45 16.87
CA ALA A 476 39.36 -11.88 18.22
C ALA A 476 38.88 -13.35 18.21
N ASP A 477 37.77 -13.66 18.88
CA ASP A 477 37.18 -15.01 18.86
C ASP A 477 36.50 -15.30 17.53
N GLY A 478 36.58 -16.54 17.03
CA GLY A 478 35.88 -16.96 15.81
C GLY A 478 34.36 -16.86 15.98
N ILE A 479 33.80 -17.53 16.98
CA ILE A 479 32.39 -17.45 17.35
C ILE A 479 32.26 -17.07 18.83
N ARG A 480 31.56 -15.97 19.11
CA ARG A 480 31.38 -15.35 20.42
C ARG A 480 29.90 -15.37 20.81
N ILE A 481 29.58 -16.00 21.93
CA ILE A 481 28.22 -16.09 22.49
C ILE A 481 28.20 -15.38 23.86
N GLU A 482 27.38 -14.33 24.00
CA GLU A 482 27.40 -13.46 25.18
C GLU A 482 26.38 -13.79 26.27
N GLY A 483 25.45 -14.72 26.03
CA GLY A 483 24.43 -15.12 27.00
C GLY A 483 23.96 -16.57 26.84
N PRO A 484 22.96 -17.01 27.65
CA PRO A 484 22.43 -18.38 27.64
C PRO A 484 21.36 -18.61 26.54
N GLY A 485 21.30 -17.74 25.52
CA GLY A 485 20.34 -17.84 24.43
C GLY A 485 20.51 -19.14 23.62
N PRO A 486 19.46 -19.62 22.93
CA PRO A 486 19.55 -20.83 22.13
C PRO A 486 20.46 -20.59 20.92
N VAL A 487 21.58 -21.31 20.88
CA VAL A 487 22.53 -21.27 19.77
C VAL A 487 22.84 -22.69 19.32
N SER A 488 22.74 -22.97 18.03
CA SER A 488 23.11 -24.26 17.43
C SER A 488 24.24 -24.10 16.43
N LEU A 489 25.25 -24.95 16.54
CA LEU A 489 26.36 -25.06 15.60
C LEU A 489 26.43 -26.49 15.11
N VAL A 490 26.21 -26.71 13.82
CA VAL A 490 26.21 -28.04 13.20
C VAL A 490 27.16 -28.03 12.01
N ASP A 491 28.13 -28.93 11.97
CA ASP A 491 29.09 -29.05 10.86
C ASP A 491 29.93 -27.79 10.60
N CYS A 492 30.21 -27.00 11.64
CA CYS A 492 30.97 -25.76 11.51
C CYS A 492 32.49 -25.98 11.58
N ALA A 493 33.26 -25.13 10.90
CA ALA A 493 34.72 -25.10 10.97
C ALA A 493 35.20 -23.70 11.40
N VAL A 494 36.05 -23.64 12.43
CA VAL A 494 36.54 -22.36 12.97
C VAL A 494 38.06 -22.44 13.15
N ARG A 495 38.82 -21.68 12.34
CA ARG A 495 40.27 -21.86 12.24
C ARG A 495 41.07 -20.57 12.31
N ASP A 496 42.30 -20.68 12.79
CA ASP A 496 43.34 -19.64 12.69
C ASP A 496 42.92 -18.25 13.24
N ASN A 497 42.07 -18.23 14.26
CA ASN A 497 41.60 -16.99 14.91
C ASN A 497 42.56 -16.58 16.04
N LYS A 498 42.71 -15.28 16.31
CA LYS A 498 43.60 -14.80 17.39
C LYS A 498 43.11 -15.17 18.79
N GLY A 499 41.79 -15.25 18.98
CA GLY A 499 41.13 -15.69 20.21
C GLY A 499 40.79 -17.17 20.19
N SER A 500 39.68 -17.55 20.82
CA SER A 500 39.14 -18.92 20.77
C SER A 500 38.44 -19.17 19.44
N GLY A 501 38.26 -20.45 19.06
CA GLY A 501 37.36 -20.80 17.97
C GLY A 501 35.90 -20.59 18.37
N LEU A 502 35.49 -21.14 19.52
CA LEU A 502 34.17 -20.94 20.12
C LEU A 502 34.31 -20.49 21.57
N ARG A 503 33.73 -19.33 21.91
CA ARG A 503 33.72 -18.79 23.26
C ARG A 503 32.34 -18.30 23.69
N GLN A 504 31.81 -18.96 24.71
CA GLN A 504 30.63 -18.56 25.47
C GLN A 504 31.07 -17.82 26.73
N THR A 505 30.62 -16.58 26.95
CA THR A 505 31.03 -15.77 28.11
C THR A 505 30.25 -16.11 29.37
N VAL A 506 29.01 -16.56 29.22
CA VAL A 506 28.11 -16.94 30.31
C VAL A 506 27.74 -18.41 30.09
N ALA A 507 28.21 -19.28 30.97
CA ALA A 507 27.94 -20.72 30.89
C ALA A 507 26.43 -21.00 30.85
N GLY A 508 26.03 -22.01 30.08
CA GLY A 508 24.63 -22.38 29.87
C GLY A 508 24.48 -23.66 29.08
N ASP A 509 23.31 -24.29 29.17
CA ASP A 509 22.96 -25.59 28.59
C ASP A 509 22.26 -25.49 27.22
N ARG A 510 22.01 -24.27 26.73
CA ARG A 510 21.28 -24.00 25.48
C ARG A 510 22.15 -23.78 24.25
N VAL A 511 23.45 -24.06 24.38
CA VAL A 511 24.40 -24.05 23.25
C VAL A 511 24.63 -25.48 22.79
N ALA A 512 24.06 -25.83 21.64
CA ALA A 512 24.22 -27.15 21.03
C ALA A 512 25.34 -27.11 19.97
N VAL A 513 26.36 -27.96 20.14
CA VAL A 513 27.50 -28.05 19.23
C VAL A 513 27.63 -29.47 18.72
N GLU A 514 27.49 -29.64 17.40
CA GLU A 514 27.59 -30.92 16.72
C GLU A 514 28.61 -30.82 15.58
N ARG A 515 29.63 -31.70 15.59
CA ARG A 515 30.68 -31.76 14.54
C ARG A 515 31.40 -30.44 14.29
N LEU A 516 31.75 -29.69 15.34
CA LEU A 516 32.60 -28.50 15.26
C LEU A 516 34.08 -28.86 15.07
N THR A 517 34.71 -28.34 14.03
CA THR A 517 36.17 -28.42 13.81
C THR A 517 36.82 -27.11 14.24
N SER A 518 37.56 -27.11 15.36
CA SER A 518 38.28 -25.94 15.88
C SER A 518 39.79 -26.19 15.90
N THR A 519 40.56 -25.46 15.10
CA THR A 519 42.01 -25.70 14.92
C THR A 519 42.80 -24.42 14.68
N GLY A 520 44.00 -24.29 15.23
CA GLY A 520 44.89 -23.15 14.95
C GLY A 520 44.51 -21.84 15.65
N ASN A 521 43.57 -21.88 16.60
CA ASN A 521 43.10 -20.71 17.35
C ASN A 521 44.07 -20.34 18.50
N GLY A 522 44.17 -19.06 18.83
CA GLY A 522 45.12 -18.51 19.80
C GLY A 522 44.75 -18.76 21.28
N ALA A 523 43.50 -19.10 21.56
CA ALA A 523 43.02 -19.50 22.87
C ALA A 523 42.19 -20.80 22.78
N PRO A 524 42.08 -21.58 23.87
CA PRO A 524 41.20 -22.76 23.89
C PRO A 524 39.74 -22.34 23.82
N ASP A 525 38.92 -23.20 23.24
CA ASP A 525 37.46 -23.04 23.21
C ASP A 525 36.85 -23.20 24.61
N ALA A 526 35.80 -22.44 24.89
CA ALA A 526 35.09 -22.47 26.17
C ALA A 526 33.59 -22.31 25.94
N PHE A 527 32.81 -23.38 26.13
CA PHE A 527 31.35 -23.40 25.99
C PHE A 527 30.74 -24.56 26.79
N GLY A 528 29.44 -24.49 27.07
CA GLY A 528 28.70 -25.50 27.83
C GLY A 528 28.49 -25.12 29.30
N SER A 529 28.06 -26.09 30.10
CA SER A 529 27.76 -25.89 31.52
C SER A 529 29.03 -25.74 32.37
N ALA A 530 28.90 -25.10 33.55
CA ALA A 530 30.03 -24.93 34.47
C ALA A 530 30.65 -26.28 34.91
N ALA A 531 29.85 -27.34 34.99
CA ALA A 531 30.29 -28.70 35.30
C ALA A 531 31.11 -29.34 34.16
N GLU A 532 30.75 -29.08 32.90
CA GLU A 532 31.51 -29.52 31.73
C GLU A 532 32.82 -28.73 31.57
N ALA A 533 32.81 -27.44 31.93
CA ALA A 533 34.00 -26.59 31.97
C ALA A 533 34.98 -26.99 33.09
N GLU A 534 34.50 -27.38 34.27
CA GLU A 534 35.33 -27.92 35.37
C GLU A 534 35.89 -29.32 35.07
N ALA A 535 35.16 -30.16 34.32
CA ALA A 535 35.60 -31.48 33.93
C ALA A 535 36.72 -31.47 32.86
N ALA A 536 36.88 -30.37 32.11
CA ALA A 536 37.78 -30.25 30.95
C ALA A 536 39.21 -29.77 31.27
N GLY A 537 39.70 -29.99 32.51
CA GLY A 537 40.99 -29.48 33.01
C GLY A 537 42.16 -29.49 32.00
N ASP A 538 42.96 -28.42 32.03
CA ASP A 538 44.21 -28.20 31.27
C ASP A 538 44.17 -28.44 29.74
N GLY A 539 43.07 -28.05 29.09
CA GLY A 539 43.15 -27.56 27.71
C GLY A 539 43.00 -28.58 26.58
N ARG A 540 41.99 -29.45 26.64
CA ARG A 540 41.45 -30.13 25.45
C ARG A 540 39.92 -30.18 25.48
N LEU A 541 39.30 -29.78 24.37
CA LEU A 541 37.87 -29.95 24.08
C LEU A 541 37.42 -31.40 24.32
N PRO A 542 36.21 -31.63 24.86
CA PRO A 542 35.54 -32.92 24.76
C PRO A 542 34.99 -33.09 23.33
N GLY A 543 35.46 -34.11 22.63
CA GLY A 543 34.93 -34.51 21.33
C GLY A 543 35.29 -35.94 20.98
N GLY A 544 34.30 -36.83 20.97
CA GLY A 544 34.37 -38.11 20.25
C GLY A 544 33.92 -39.36 21.01
N ALA A 545 32.63 -39.70 20.90
CA ALA A 545 32.17 -41.09 20.74
C ALA A 545 30.88 -41.10 19.90
N PRO A 546 30.69 -42.06 18.98
CA PRO A 546 29.61 -42.03 18.00
C PRO A 546 28.28 -42.40 18.66
N VAL A 547 27.26 -41.57 18.47
CA VAL A 547 25.89 -42.00 18.75
C VAL A 547 25.40 -42.73 17.51
N THR A 548 25.64 -44.04 17.46
CA THR A 548 24.73 -44.95 16.77
C THR A 548 23.48 -45.06 17.63
N GLY A 549 22.51 -44.19 17.37
CA GLY A 549 21.16 -44.31 17.87
C GLY A 549 20.25 -43.91 16.72
N ASP A 550 19.42 -44.83 16.27
CA ASP A 550 18.33 -44.53 15.34
C ASP A 550 17.57 -43.29 15.83
N PRO A 551 17.20 -42.35 14.94
CA PRO A 551 16.42 -41.17 15.30
C PRO A 551 14.96 -41.57 15.51
N ALA A 552 14.69 -42.15 16.66
CA ALA A 552 13.36 -42.25 17.24
C ALA A 552 13.53 -42.19 18.76
N ASP A 553 12.91 -41.18 19.37
CA ASP A 553 12.84 -40.92 20.82
C ASP A 553 13.95 -40.04 21.43
N ALA A 554 13.92 -38.75 21.06
CA ALA A 554 14.15 -37.63 21.98
C ALA A 554 12.95 -36.65 21.84
N PRO A 555 12.49 -35.99 22.92
CA PRO A 555 11.11 -35.48 23.02
C PRO A 555 10.86 -34.08 22.42
N ASP A 556 11.49 -33.74 21.29
CA ASP A 556 11.27 -32.45 20.59
C ASP A 556 11.17 -32.66 19.07
N GLY A 557 10.01 -33.14 18.60
CA GLY A 557 9.70 -33.26 17.18
C GLY A 557 8.28 -32.81 16.84
N PRO A 558 7.93 -32.58 15.56
CA PRO A 558 6.60 -32.09 15.14
C PRO A 558 5.42 -32.96 15.63
N VAL A 559 5.67 -34.25 15.92
CA VAL A 559 4.70 -35.16 16.54
C VAL A 559 4.47 -34.83 18.02
N ALA A 560 5.54 -34.54 18.78
CA ALA A 560 5.43 -34.09 20.17
C ALA A 560 4.75 -32.71 20.24
N GLU A 561 5.03 -31.83 19.28
CA GLU A 561 4.34 -30.53 19.17
C GLU A 561 2.84 -30.70 18.91
N LEU A 562 2.45 -31.64 18.02
CA LEU A 562 1.04 -32.02 17.79
C LEU A 562 0.38 -32.60 19.04
N GLU A 563 1.07 -33.48 19.78
CA GLU A 563 0.56 -34.05 21.03
C GLU A 563 0.43 -32.99 22.14
N SER A 564 1.30 -31.97 22.13
CA SER A 564 1.28 -30.84 23.06
C SER A 564 0.14 -29.84 22.82
N LEU A 565 -0.59 -29.92 21.70
CA LEU A 565 -1.76 -29.08 21.48
C LEU A 565 -2.82 -29.41 22.52
N ILE A 566 -3.52 -28.40 23.03
CA ILE A 566 -4.55 -28.60 24.05
C ILE A 566 -5.80 -29.16 23.37
N GLY A 567 -6.42 -30.20 23.95
CA GLY A 567 -7.60 -30.84 23.39
C GLY A 567 -7.35 -31.55 22.06
N LEU A 568 -8.37 -31.56 21.18
CA LEU A 568 -8.31 -32.13 19.83
C LEU A 568 -7.96 -33.63 19.78
N ASP A 569 -8.32 -34.41 20.80
CA ASP A 569 -7.91 -35.82 20.90
C ASP A 569 -8.34 -36.66 19.69
N ASP A 570 -9.55 -36.44 19.17
CA ASP A 570 -10.04 -37.11 17.97
C ASP A 570 -9.23 -36.72 16.73
N VAL A 571 -8.88 -35.44 16.57
CA VAL A 571 -8.04 -34.95 15.47
C VAL A 571 -6.64 -35.50 15.58
N LYS A 572 -6.03 -35.48 16.77
CA LYS A 572 -4.70 -36.06 17.04
C LYS A 572 -4.70 -37.54 16.69
N HIS A 573 -5.70 -38.30 17.13
CA HIS A 573 -5.81 -39.72 16.81
C HIS A 573 -5.95 -39.97 15.30
N GLN A 574 -6.75 -39.17 14.60
CA GLN A 574 -6.93 -39.27 13.14
C GLN A 574 -5.64 -38.91 12.39
N VAL A 575 -4.95 -37.84 12.79
CA VAL A 575 -3.67 -37.41 12.21
C VAL A 575 -2.55 -38.41 12.50
N LEU A 576 -2.45 -38.93 13.73
CA LEU A 576 -1.52 -40.01 14.09
C LEU A 576 -1.78 -41.28 13.28
N THR A 577 -3.05 -41.62 13.05
CA THR A 577 -3.43 -42.74 12.17
C THR A 577 -2.92 -42.52 10.74
N LEU A 578 -3.06 -41.30 10.20
CA LEU A 578 -2.52 -40.92 8.89
C LEU A 578 -1.00 -41.02 8.82
N ILE A 579 -0.31 -40.54 9.86
CA ILE A 579 1.14 -40.61 10.02
C ILE A 579 1.60 -42.09 10.03
N ASN A 580 0.94 -42.94 10.81
CA ASN A 580 1.26 -44.36 10.90
C ASN A 580 1.03 -45.11 9.60
N LEU A 581 -0.02 -44.76 8.85
CA LEU A 581 -0.27 -45.33 7.53
C LEU A 581 0.82 -44.94 6.52
N ASN A 582 1.27 -43.68 6.52
CA ASN A 582 2.38 -43.24 5.67
C ASN A 582 3.71 -43.92 6.07
N ARG A 583 4.01 -44.05 7.37
CA ARG A 583 5.18 -44.81 7.87
C ARG A 583 5.16 -46.26 7.39
N MET A 584 3.99 -46.90 7.44
CA MET A 584 3.83 -48.29 6.98
C MET A 584 3.99 -48.41 5.45
N ALA A 585 3.48 -47.44 4.68
CA ALA A 585 3.65 -47.39 3.22
C ALA A 585 5.14 -47.23 2.84
N GLN A 586 5.87 -46.32 3.50
CA GLN A 586 7.32 -46.15 3.32
C GLN A 586 8.09 -47.43 3.66
N ARG A 587 7.75 -48.09 4.77
CA ARG A 587 8.38 -49.37 5.16
C ARG A 587 8.12 -50.49 4.15
N ARG A 588 6.92 -50.55 3.56
CA ARG A 588 6.60 -51.51 2.48
C ARG A 588 7.40 -51.20 1.21
N ALA A 589 7.49 -49.94 0.81
CA ALA A 589 8.28 -49.49 -0.34
C ALA A 589 9.78 -49.81 -0.17
N GLY A 590 10.35 -49.54 1.00
CA GLY A 590 11.74 -49.88 1.33
C GLY A 590 12.04 -51.38 1.36
N LEU A 591 11.02 -52.22 1.54
CA LEU A 591 11.11 -53.70 1.45
C LEU A 591 10.74 -54.23 0.05
N GLY A 592 10.51 -53.37 -0.93
CA GLY A 592 10.11 -53.77 -2.30
C GLY A 592 8.71 -54.36 -2.41
N MET A 593 7.86 -54.17 -1.39
CA MET A 593 6.47 -54.65 -1.39
C MET A 593 5.53 -53.60 -1.99
N PRO A 594 4.51 -53.99 -2.77
CA PRO A 594 3.52 -53.06 -3.28
C PRO A 594 2.74 -52.43 -2.13
N ALA A 595 2.76 -51.10 -2.05
CA ALA A 595 1.93 -50.31 -1.15
C ALA A 595 0.60 -49.97 -1.87
N PRO A 596 -0.54 -49.97 -1.16
CA PRO A 596 -1.80 -49.52 -1.74
C PRO A 596 -1.70 -48.03 -2.11
N PRO A 597 -2.29 -47.59 -3.24
CA PRO A 597 -2.34 -46.19 -3.60
C PRO A 597 -3.20 -45.44 -2.58
N MET A 598 -2.66 -44.39 -1.97
CA MET A 598 -3.38 -43.56 -0.99
C MET A 598 -3.42 -42.12 -1.48
N SER A 599 -4.61 -41.51 -1.47
CA SER A 599 -4.68 -40.06 -1.66
C SER A 599 -4.15 -39.36 -0.41
N ARG A 600 -3.37 -38.30 -0.64
CA ARG A 600 -2.73 -37.51 0.42
C ARG A 600 -3.55 -36.27 0.80
N HIS A 601 -4.59 -35.94 0.03
CA HIS A 601 -5.40 -34.74 0.21
C HIS A 601 -6.48 -34.93 1.29
N LEU A 602 -6.70 -33.91 2.11
CA LEU A 602 -7.55 -33.97 3.30
C LEU A 602 -8.61 -32.87 3.30
N ILE A 603 -9.77 -33.16 3.88
CA ILE A 603 -10.75 -32.13 4.26
C ILE A 603 -10.63 -31.85 5.75
N PHE A 604 -10.56 -30.57 6.12
CA PHE A 604 -10.65 -30.13 7.50
C PHE A 604 -12.00 -29.44 7.72
N ALA A 605 -12.93 -30.16 8.34
CA ALA A 605 -14.28 -29.68 8.57
C ALA A 605 -14.44 -29.25 10.04
N GLY A 606 -14.93 -28.04 10.29
CA GLY A 606 -15.29 -27.64 11.65
C GLY A 606 -15.31 -26.13 11.90
N PRO A 607 -15.76 -25.67 13.09
CA PRO A 607 -15.94 -24.25 13.41
C PRO A 607 -14.64 -23.43 13.38
N PRO A 608 -14.69 -22.10 13.18
CA PRO A 608 -13.51 -21.24 13.15
C PRO A 608 -12.74 -21.26 14.48
N GLY A 609 -11.42 -21.05 14.42
CA GLY A 609 -10.57 -20.96 15.61
C GLY A 609 -10.28 -22.27 16.35
N THR A 610 -10.63 -23.42 15.75
CA THR A 610 -10.34 -24.77 16.27
C THR A 610 -8.91 -25.28 15.98
N GLY A 611 -8.08 -24.48 15.29
CA GLY A 611 -6.66 -24.83 15.05
C GLY A 611 -6.37 -25.55 13.73
N LYS A 612 -7.31 -25.56 12.77
CA LYS A 612 -7.16 -26.19 11.43
C LYS A 612 -5.85 -25.86 10.72
N THR A 613 -5.54 -24.57 10.56
CA THR A 613 -4.30 -24.11 9.89
C THR A 613 -3.04 -24.55 10.64
N THR A 614 -3.08 -24.55 11.98
CA THR A 614 -1.98 -25.01 12.84
C THR A 614 -1.72 -26.50 12.65
N VAL A 615 -2.76 -27.32 12.67
CA VAL A 615 -2.65 -28.77 12.44
C VAL A 615 -2.17 -29.08 11.02
N ALA A 616 -2.61 -28.31 10.01
CA ALA A 616 -2.15 -28.49 8.63
C ALA A 616 -0.64 -28.21 8.49
N ARG A 617 -0.14 -27.17 9.16
CA ARG A 617 1.30 -26.86 9.22
C ARG A 617 2.10 -27.99 9.86
N LEU A 618 1.68 -28.45 11.03
CA LEU A 618 2.34 -29.55 11.74
C LEU A 618 2.33 -30.84 10.92
N TYR A 619 1.20 -31.16 10.28
CA TYR A 619 1.10 -32.31 9.40
C TYR A 619 2.10 -32.25 8.24
N GLY A 620 2.26 -31.08 7.62
CA GLY A 620 3.28 -30.83 6.60
C GLY A 620 4.70 -31.09 7.10
N SER A 621 5.05 -30.52 8.25
CA SER A 621 6.35 -30.73 8.91
C SER A 621 6.61 -32.20 9.26
N ILE A 622 5.58 -32.91 9.75
CA ILE A 622 5.68 -34.34 10.06
C ILE A 622 5.94 -35.13 8.77
N LEU A 623 5.20 -34.89 7.69
CA LEU A 623 5.43 -35.61 6.43
C LEU A 623 6.80 -35.31 5.81
N ALA A 624 7.33 -34.10 5.98
CA ALA A 624 8.70 -33.78 5.59
C ALA A 624 9.74 -34.54 6.42
N SER A 625 9.56 -34.59 7.74
CA SER A 625 10.44 -35.36 8.63
C SER A 625 10.45 -36.86 8.32
N LEU A 626 9.35 -37.38 7.77
CA LEU A 626 9.21 -38.78 7.34
C LEU A 626 9.71 -39.03 5.92
N GLY A 627 10.23 -38.01 5.22
CA GLY A 627 10.67 -38.11 3.82
C GLY A 627 9.53 -38.36 2.82
N VAL A 628 8.28 -38.12 3.23
CA VAL A 628 7.09 -38.23 2.36
C VAL A 628 6.94 -36.97 1.50
N LEU A 629 7.30 -35.81 2.05
CA LEU A 629 7.37 -34.53 1.34
C LEU A 629 8.81 -33.97 1.36
N PRO A 630 9.24 -33.25 0.31
CA PRO A 630 10.54 -32.58 0.28
C PRO A 630 10.80 -31.50 1.35
N SER A 631 9.79 -30.72 1.77
CA SER A 631 10.00 -29.55 2.65
C SER A 631 8.90 -29.24 3.65
N GLY A 632 7.65 -29.67 3.43
CA GLY A 632 6.56 -29.58 4.41
C GLY A 632 6.02 -28.18 4.71
N HIS A 633 6.45 -27.15 3.98
CA HIS A 633 5.98 -25.77 4.15
C HIS A 633 4.47 -25.63 3.84
N LEU A 634 3.80 -24.69 4.50
CA LEU A 634 2.37 -24.42 4.31
C LEU A 634 2.16 -23.16 3.45
N VAL A 635 1.36 -23.27 2.40
CA VAL A 635 0.85 -22.14 1.60
C VAL A 635 -0.65 -22.04 1.83
N GLU A 636 -1.08 -20.97 2.50
CA GLU A 636 -2.48 -20.69 2.82
C GLU A 636 -3.08 -19.75 1.78
N VAL A 637 -4.27 -20.08 1.28
CA VAL A 637 -4.93 -19.40 0.15
C VAL A 637 -6.43 -19.33 0.33
N SER A 638 -7.06 -18.33 -0.26
CA SER A 638 -8.51 -18.10 -0.29
C SER A 638 -9.05 -18.11 -1.73
N ARG A 639 -10.38 -17.96 -1.91
CA ARG A 639 -10.98 -17.75 -3.25
C ARG A 639 -10.30 -16.61 -4.03
N ALA A 640 -9.97 -15.52 -3.35
CA ALA A 640 -9.37 -14.34 -4.00
C ALA A 640 -7.99 -14.65 -4.59
N ASP A 641 -7.29 -15.65 -4.06
CA ASP A 641 -5.96 -16.06 -4.51
C ASP A 641 -6.02 -17.05 -5.68
N LEU A 642 -7.10 -17.83 -5.78
CA LEU A 642 -7.27 -18.82 -6.84
C LEU A 642 -7.99 -18.27 -8.07
N VAL A 643 -8.93 -17.34 -7.90
CA VAL A 643 -9.80 -16.83 -8.98
C VAL A 643 -9.29 -15.50 -9.53
N ALA A 644 -9.25 -15.36 -10.86
CA ALA A 644 -8.88 -14.12 -11.56
C ALA A 644 -10.12 -13.32 -11.99
N GLN A 645 -9.95 -12.02 -12.22
CA GLN A 645 -11.02 -11.12 -12.69
C GLN A 645 -11.14 -11.07 -14.22
N ILE A 646 -10.30 -11.81 -14.95
CA ILE A 646 -10.21 -11.80 -16.42
C ILE A 646 -10.39 -13.22 -16.94
N ILE A 647 -11.14 -13.38 -18.04
CA ILE A 647 -11.39 -14.66 -18.70
C ILE A 647 -10.07 -15.34 -19.10
N GLY A 648 -9.88 -16.60 -18.67
CA GLY A 648 -8.66 -17.38 -18.89
C GLY A 648 -7.50 -17.10 -17.92
N GLY A 649 -7.65 -16.13 -17.02
CA GLY A 649 -6.63 -15.83 -15.99
C GLY A 649 -6.68 -16.77 -14.78
N THR A 650 -7.83 -17.40 -14.52
CA THR A 650 -8.05 -18.21 -13.30
C THR A 650 -7.21 -19.48 -13.30
N ALA A 651 -7.09 -20.17 -14.44
CA ALA A 651 -6.22 -21.33 -14.57
C ALA A 651 -4.74 -20.99 -14.30
N ILE A 652 -4.26 -19.83 -14.79
CA ILE A 652 -2.88 -19.37 -14.57
C ILE A 652 -2.64 -19.12 -13.09
N LYS A 653 -3.52 -18.32 -12.48
CA LYS A 653 -3.41 -17.92 -11.07
C LYS A 653 -3.50 -19.11 -10.11
N THR A 654 -4.40 -20.06 -10.38
CA THR A 654 -4.52 -21.33 -9.65
C THR A 654 -3.24 -22.16 -9.79
N THR A 655 -2.66 -22.24 -10.99
CA THR A 655 -1.42 -23.00 -11.25
C THR A 655 -0.21 -22.40 -10.54
N GLU A 656 -0.03 -21.09 -10.58
CA GLU A 656 1.06 -20.40 -9.87
C GLU A 656 0.97 -20.61 -8.36
N THR A 657 -0.24 -20.51 -7.83
CA THR A 657 -0.52 -20.72 -6.40
C THR A 657 -0.26 -22.17 -5.98
N PHE A 658 -0.65 -23.15 -6.79
CA PHE A 658 -0.35 -24.56 -6.57
C PHE A 658 1.15 -24.84 -6.63
N ASN A 659 1.86 -24.29 -7.60
CA ASN A 659 3.30 -24.48 -7.77
C ASN A 659 4.11 -23.96 -6.58
N ARG A 660 3.67 -22.87 -5.95
CA ARG A 660 4.27 -22.35 -4.72
C ARG A 660 4.20 -23.35 -3.55
N ALA A 661 3.24 -24.28 -3.57
CA ALA A 661 3.01 -25.25 -2.50
C ALA A 661 3.62 -26.63 -2.80
N LEU A 662 4.26 -26.81 -3.97
CA LEU A 662 4.93 -28.07 -4.34
C LEU A 662 6.04 -28.39 -3.34
N GLY A 663 6.05 -29.64 -2.87
CA GLY A 663 6.94 -30.10 -1.82
C GLY A 663 6.44 -29.83 -0.40
N GLY A 664 5.23 -29.27 -0.25
CA GLY A 664 4.60 -28.86 1.01
C GLY A 664 3.09 -29.10 1.03
N VAL A 665 2.36 -28.19 1.68
CA VAL A 665 0.91 -28.25 1.89
C VAL A 665 0.24 -27.01 1.30
N LEU A 666 -0.70 -27.19 0.37
CA LEU A 666 -1.62 -26.14 -0.08
C LEU A 666 -2.88 -26.19 0.79
N PHE A 667 -3.10 -25.15 1.60
CA PHE A 667 -4.26 -25.02 2.47
C PHE A 667 -5.24 -23.99 1.90
N ILE A 668 -6.42 -24.46 1.50
CA ILE A 668 -7.49 -23.63 0.93
C ILE A 668 -8.51 -23.35 2.02
N ASP A 669 -8.52 -22.12 2.54
CA ASP A 669 -9.47 -21.70 3.56
C ASP A 669 -10.81 -21.32 2.94
N GLU A 670 -11.90 -21.69 3.63
CA GLU A 670 -13.29 -21.57 3.18
C GLU A 670 -13.48 -22.02 1.71
N ALA A 671 -13.00 -23.23 1.39
CA ALA A 671 -12.92 -23.76 0.03
C ALA A 671 -14.29 -23.81 -0.69
N TYR A 672 -15.39 -23.97 0.05
CA TYR A 672 -16.75 -23.94 -0.50
C TYR A 672 -17.11 -22.60 -1.16
N THR A 673 -16.41 -21.51 -0.82
CA THR A 673 -16.64 -20.20 -1.46
C THR A 673 -16.35 -20.23 -2.95
N LEU A 674 -15.58 -21.20 -3.45
CA LEU A 674 -15.38 -21.41 -4.90
C LEU A 674 -16.69 -21.78 -5.63
N LEU A 675 -17.72 -22.27 -4.92
CA LEU A 675 -19.02 -22.66 -5.47
C LEU A 675 -20.06 -21.54 -5.57
N SER A 676 -19.85 -20.38 -4.96
CA SER A 676 -20.92 -19.39 -4.77
C SER A 676 -21.58 -18.93 -6.10
N ASP A 677 -22.88 -19.21 -6.23
CA ASP A 677 -23.75 -18.82 -7.36
C ASP A 677 -23.97 -17.30 -7.39
N SER A 678 -23.14 -16.60 -8.15
CA SER A 678 -23.41 -15.21 -8.56
C SER A 678 -24.27 -15.26 -9.82
N GLY A 679 -25.58 -15.00 -9.69
CA GLY A 679 -26.48 -14.88 -10.83
C GLY A 679 -26.02 -13.80 -11.81
N GLY A 680 -25.32 -14.22 -12.87
CA GLY A 680 -24.77 -13.40 -13.95
C GLY A 680 -23.27 -13.62 -14.18
N SER A 681 -22.90 -14.45 -15.17
CA SER A 681 -21.54 -14.73 -15.71
C SER A 681 -20.39 -15.13 -14.75
N GLY A 682 -20.58 -15.09 -13.42
CA GLY A 682 -19.54 -15.39 -12.43
C GLY A 682 -19.38 -16.87 -12.04
N ALA A 683 -20.28 -17.76 -12.50
CA ALA A 683 -20.24 -19.18 -12.19
C ALA A 683 -19.05 -19.92 -12.85
N ASP A 684 -18.52 -19.38 -13.96
CA ASP A 684 -17.52 -20.10 -14.76
C ASP A 684 -16.11 -20.05 -14.14
N PHE A 685 -15.74 -18.97 -13.44
CA PHE A 685 -14.37 -18.81 -12.92
C PHE A 685 -14.06 -19.67 -11.69
N GLY A 686 -15.01 -19.79 -10.74
CA GLY A 686 -14.83 -20.64 -9.57
C GLY A 686 -14.70 -22.11 -9.95
N ARG A 687 -15.48 -22.53 -10.96
CA ARG A 687 -15.42 -23.88 -11.53
C ARG A 687 -14.12 -24.14 -12.29
N GLU A 688 -13.65 -23.16 -13.06
CA GLU A 688 -12.34 -23.21 -13.75
C GLU A 688 -11.18 -23.40 -12.76
N ALA A 689 -11.22 -22.75 -11.59
CA ALA A 689 -10.23 -22.95 -10.53
C ALA A 689 -10.28 -24.38 -9.98
N ILE A 690 -11.48 -24.92 -9.72
CA ILE A 690 -11.67 -26.30 -9.23
C ILE A 690 -11.14 -27.31 -10.25
N ASP A 691 -11.49 -27.17 -11.53
CA ASP A 691 -11.06 -28.09 -12.58
C ASP A 691 -9.54 -28.08 -12.76
N THR A 692 -8.93 -26.89 -12.69
CA THR A 692 -7.47 -26.72 -12.73
C THR A 692 -6.82 -27.39 -11.51
N LEU A 693 -7.36 -27.19 -10.32
CA LEU A 693 -6.86 -27.79 -9.08
C LEU A 693 -6.91 -29.32 -9.14
N VAL A 694 -8.04 -29.90 -9.57
CA VAL A 694 -8.22 -31.36 -9.71
C VAL A 694 -7.20 -31.96 -10.68
N LYS A 695 -6.91 -31.27 -11.78
CA LYS A 695 -5.87 -31.69 -12.75
C LYS A 695 -4.50 -31.70 -12.10
N LEU A 696 -4.09 -30.60 -11.46
CA LEU A 696 -2.77 -30.47 -10.83
C LEU A 696 -2.58 -31.45 -9.67
N MET A 697 -3.64 -31.75 -8.90
CA MET A 697 -3.63 -32.77 -7.86
C MET A 697 -3.34 -34.18 -8.41
N GLU A 698 -3.72 -34.48 -9.65
CA GLU A 698 -3.36 -35.76 -10.30
C GLU A 698 -1.89 -35.76 -10.71
N ASP A 699 -1.48 -34.71 -11.41
CA ASP A 699 -0.17 -34.60 -12.02
C ASP A 699 0.95 -34.59 -10.95
N HIS A 700 0.64 -34.09 -9.75
CA HIS A 700 1.58 -33.93 -8.63
C HIS A 700 1.18 -34.70 -7.36
N ARG A 701 0.43 -35.80 -7.49
CA ARG A 701 -0.13 -36.56 -6.35
C ARG A 701 0.89 -37.00 -5.28
N ASP A 702 2.16 -37.13 -5.65
CA ASP A 702 3.23 -37.63 -4.79
C ASP A 702 4.13 -36.51 -4.22
N ASP A 703 3.93 -35.26 -4.65
CA ASP A 703 4.80 -34.12 -4.35
C ASP A 703 4.13 -33.05 -3.47
N ILE A 704 2.83 -33.17 -3.20
CA ILE A 704 2.06 -32.15 -2.48
C ILE A 704 0.92 -32.76 -1.65
N VAL A 705 0.53 -32.06 -0.58
CA VAL A 705 -0.72 -32.28 0.13
C VAL A 705 -1.64 -31.08 -0.09
N VAL A 706 -2.91 -31.33 -0.43
CA VAL A 706 -3.92 -30.27 -0.52
C VAL A 706 -4.90 -30.48 0.63
N VAL A 707 -5.11 -29.43 1.42
CA VAL A 707 -6.06 -29.41 2.53
C VAL A 707 -7.15 -28.39 2.21
N ALA A 708 -8.39 -28.84 2.09
CA ALA A 708 -9.53 -27.95 1.91
C ALA A 708 -10.27 -27.79 3.24
N ALA A 709 -10.42 -26.56 3.71
CA ALA A 709 -11.06 -26.25 4.98
C ALA A 709 -12.39 -25.52 4.82
N GLY A 710 -13.32 -25.76 5.73
CA GLY A 710 -14.60 -25.07 5.79
C GLY A 710 -15.60 -25.71 6.76
N TYR A 711 -16.85 -25.26 6.70
CA TYR A 711 -17.93 -25.79 7.52
C TYR A 711 -18.40 -27.18 7.05
N PRO A 712 -18.81 -28.09 7.95
CA PRO A 712 -19.09 -29.49 7.58
C PRO A 712 -20.14 -29.68 6.48
N LYS A 713 -21.22 -28.89 6.50
CA LYS A 713 -22.30 -28.99 5.51
C LYS A 713 -21.84 -28.49 4.14
N GLU A 714 -21.20 -27.33 4.13
CA GLU A 714 -20.69 -26.65 2.94
C GLU A 714 -19.55 -27.44 2.28
N MET A 715 -18.72 -28.13 3.07
CA MET A 715 -17.70 -29.04 2.55
C MET A 715 -18.28 -30.31 1.93
N THR A 716 -19.45 -30.76 2.40
CA THR A 716 -20.19 -31.85 1.76
C THR A 716 -20.69 -31.43 0.38
N ASP A 717 -21.23 -30.21 0.27
CA ASP A 717 -21.66 -29.63 -1.01
C ASP A 717 -20.46 -29.37 -1.95
N PHE A 718 -19.33 -28.93 -1.41
CA PHE A 718 -18.06 -28.78 -2.13
C PHE A 718 -17.58 -30.08 -2.76
N LEU A 719 -17.60 -31.19 -2.04
CA LEU A 719 -17.25 -32.50 -2.59
C LEU A 719 -18.24 -32.99 -3.64
N ALA A 720 -19.53 -32.72 -3.47
CA ALA A 720 -20.58 -33.12 -4.40
C ALA A 720 -20.53 -32.35 -5.72
N SER A 721 -19.89 -31.17 -5.75
CA SER A 721 -19.82 -30.30 -6.93
C SER A 721 -19.01 -30.87 -8.10
N ASN A 722 -18.02 -31.71 -7.82
CA ASN A 722 -17.14 -32.29 -8.83
C ASN A 722 -16.71 -33.72 -8.43
N PRO A 723 -17.03 -34.76 -9.23
CA PRO A 723 -16.59 -36.13 -8.97
C PRO A 723 -15.07 -36.29 -8.78
N GLY A 724 -14.28 -35.43 -9.44
CA GLY A 724 -12.82 -35.37 -9.29
C GLY A 724 -12.39 -34.98 -7.87
N LEU A 725 -13.09 -34.06 -7.21
CA LEU A 725 -12.84 -33.69 -5.81
C LEU A 725 -13.17 -34.86 -4.88
N ALA A 726 -14.36 -35.47 -5.03
CA ALA A 726 -14.77 -36.61 -4.21
C ALA A 726 -13.81 -37.81 -4.31
N SER A 727 -13.21 -38.03 -5.49
CA SER A 727 -12.22 -39.09 -5.69
C SER A 727 -10.85 -38.80 -5.04
N ARG A 728 -10.46 -37.52 -4.96
CA ARG A 728 -9.15 -37.10 -4.43
C ARG A 728 -9.18 -36.81 -2.94
N PHE A 729 -10.27 -36.28 -2.42
CA PHE A 729 -10.45 -36.00 -0.99
C PHE A 729 -11.14 -37.17 -0.28
N THR A 730 -10.40 -38.25 -0.07
CA THR A 730 -10.96 -39.50 0.48
C THR A 730 -11.14 -39.51 2.00
N ARG A 731 -10.63 -38.50 2.70
CA ARG A 731 -10.63 -38.42 4.17
C ARG A 731 -10.98 -37.02 4.65
N SER A 732 -11.81 -36.97 5.68
CA SER A 732 -12.18 -35.76 6.40
C SER A 732 -11.72 -35.87 7.85
N VAL A 733 -11.16 -34.78 8.36
CA VAL A 733 -10.78 -34.58 9.75
C VAL A 733 -11.76 -33.58 10.33
N GLU A 734 -12.50 -34.01 11.34
CA GLU A 734 -13.53 -33.20 11.99
C GLU A 734 -12.95 -32.48 13.22
N PHE A 735 -13.09 -31.16 13.23
CA PHE A 735 -12.68 -30.29 14.33
C PHE A 735 -13.93 -29.86 15.10
N THR A 736 -14.04 -30.30 16.34
CA THR A 736 -15.12 -29.90 17.24
C THR A 736 -14.76 -28.63 18.03
N ASP A 737 -15.76 -27.96 18.59
CA ASP A 737 -15.52 -26.85 19.52
C ASP A 737 -14.75 -27.32 20.76
N TYR A 738 -13.82 -26.49 21.26
CA TYR A 738 -13.13 -26.76 22.52
C TYR A 738 -14.12 -26.76 23.69
N THR A 739 -14.00 -27.72 24.58
CA THR A 739 -14.68 -27.73 25.88
C THR A 739 -14.25 -26.53 26.73
N SER A 740 -15.09 -26.16 27.70
CA SER A 740 -14.78 -25.01 28.56
C SER A 740 -13.49 -25.21 29.35
N GLU A 741 -13.18 -26.45 29.76
CA GLU A 741 -11.92 -26.82 30.42
C GLU A 741 -10.71 -26.67 29.48
N GLU A 742 -10.84 -27.04 28.20
CA GLU A 742 -9.77 -26.83 27.21
C GLU A 742 -9.54 -25.34 26.94
N LEU A 743 -10.60 -24.52 26.89
CA LEU A 743 -10.47 -23.07 26.75
C LEU A 743 -9.77 -22.42 27.95
N VAL A 744 -10.08 -22.87 29.18
CA VAL A 744 -9.34 -22.45 30.40
C VAL A 744 -7.87 -22.83 30.29
N THR A 745 -7.57 -24.05 29.85
CA THR A 745 -6.19 -24.53 29.68
C THR A 745 -5.43 -23.71 28.63
N ILE A 746 -6.10 -23.28 27.55
CA ILE A 746 -5.53 -22.39 26.53
C ILE A 746 -5.16 -21.03 27.15
N VAL A 747 -6.05 -20.45 27.96
CA VAL A 747 -5.77 -19.19 28.68
C VAL A 747 -4.61 -19.36 29.67
N ASP A 748 -4.55 -20.46 30.42
CA ASP A 748 -3.47 -20.73 31.39
C ASP A 748 -2.09 -20.83 30.70
N ARG A 749 -2.04 -21.45 29.52
CA ARG A 749 -0.81 -21.52 28.71
C ARG A 749 -0.39 -20.15 28.17
N MET A 750 -1.36 -19.30 27.77
CA MET A 750 -1.08 -17.92 27.39
C MET A 750 -0.54 -17.11 28.58
N CYS A 751 -1.14 -17.27 29.77
CA CYS A 751 -0.64 -16.65 30.99
C CYS A 751 0.84 -17.03 31.23
N SER A 752 1.14 -18.33 31.21
CA SER A 752 2.50 -18.84 31.41
C SER A 752 3.50 -18.30 30.39
N ALA A 753 3.12 -18.22 29.11
CA ALA A 753 3.98 -17.71 28.04
C ALA A 753 4.29 -16.21 28.19
N HIS A 754 3.37 -15.44 28.80
CA HIS A 754 3.48 -14.01 29.02
C HIS A 754 3.86 -13.64 30.47
N ARG A 755 4.33 -14.62 31.27
CA ARG A 755 4.69 -14.47 32.70
C ARG A 755 3.56 -13.99 33.62
N TYR A 756 2.32 -14.29 33.29
CA TYR A 756 1.18 -14.13 34.17
C TYR A 756 0.86 -15.44 34.89
N GLU A 757 0.34 -15.33 36.11
CA GLU A 757 -0.16 -16.42 36.94
C GLU A 757 -1.65 -16.22 37.25
N LEU A 758 -2.46 -17.27 37.09
CA LEU A 758 -3.87 -17.27 37.51
C LEU A 758 -3.96 -17.62 39.00
N ASP A 759 -4.67 -16.81 39.79
CA ASP A 759 -4.97 -17.14 41.19
C ASP A 759 -5.87 -18.39 41.30
N GLY A 760 -6.01 -18.93 42.52
CA GLY A 760 -6.76 -20.16 42.79
C GLY A 760 -8.26 -20.11 42.41
N ASP A 761 -8.92 -18.96 42.56
CA ASP A 761 -10.34 -18.77 42.28
C ASP A 761 -10.61 -18.34 40.82
N THR A 762 -9.58 -17.81 40.15
CA THR A 762 -9.64 -17.30 38.77
C THR A 762 -9.92 -18.39 37.75
N ARG A 763 -9.33 -19.58 37.90
CA ARG A 763 -9.62 -20.73 37.02
C ARG A 763 -11.09 -21.14 37.09
N THR A 764 -11.69 -21.08 38.27
CA THR A 764 -13.11 -21.38 38.46
C THR A 764 -14.01 -20.31 37.83
N ALA A 765 -13.64 -19.03 37.95
CA ALA A 765 -14.33 -17.93 37.31
C ALA A 765 -14.26 -18.03 35.77
N LEU A 766 -13.09 -18.35 35.21
CA LEU A 766 -12.88 -18.55 33.77
C LEU A 766 -13.72 -19.70 33.23
N ARG A 767 -13.74 -20.85 33.92
CA ARG A 767 -14.60 -21.97 33.53
C ARG A 767 -16.07 -21.57 33.49
N GLY A 768 -16.57 -20.94 34.55
CA GLY A 768 -17.95 -20.46 34.59
C GLY A 768 -18.25 -19.40 33.52
N HIS A 769 -17.25 -18.59 33.14
CA HIS A 769 -17.36 -17.63 32.06
C HIS A 769 -17.54 -18.34 30.69
N PHE A 770 -16.71 -19.34 30.37
CA PHE A 770 -16.84 -20.11 29.14
C PHE A 770 -18.08 -21.03 29.09
N GLU A 771 -18.53 -21.58 30.22
CA GLU A 771 -19.77 -22.38 30.30
C GLU A 771 -21.03 -21.58 29.98
N ARG A 772 -21.02 -20.26 30.23
CA ARG A 772 -22.15 -19.36 29.95
C ARG A 772 -22.15 -18.78 28.53
N MET A 773 -21.08 -18.98 27.76
CA MET A 773 -21.01 -18.51 26.38
C MET A 773 -21.82 -19.42 25.44
N PRO A 774 -22.69 -18.86 24.57
CA PRO A 774 -23.39 -19.65 23.57
C PRO A 774 -22.40 -20.23 22.55
N ARG A 775 -22.47 -21.54 22.32
CA ARG A 775 -21.67 -22.26 21.32
C ARG A 775 -22.45 -22.36 20.01
N ASP A 776 -22.68 -21.21 19.38
CA ASP A 776 -23.30 -21.15 18.05
C ASP A 776 -22.24 -21.30 16.94
N ALA A 777 -22.69 -21.32 15.67
CA ALA A 777 -21.82 -21.51 14.51
C ALA A 777 -20.74 -20.41 14.34
N SER A 778 -20.84 -19.28 15.06
CA SER A 778 -19.90 -18.18 15.02
C SER A 778 -18.86 -18.21 16.16
N PHE A 779 -18.94 -19.20 17.05
CA PHE A 779 -18.07 -19.31 18.21
C PHE A 779 -16.59 -19.46 17.80
N GLY A 780 -15.76 -18.49 18.18
CA GLY A 780 -14.38 -18.33 17.72
C GLY A 780 -13.34 -19.25 18.39
N ASN A 781 -13.73 -20.15 19.30
CA ASN A 781 -12.86 -21.14 19.94
C ASN A 781 -11.55 -20.55 20.50
N GLY A 782 -10.37 -20.95 20.00
CA GLY A 782 -9.09 -20.42 20.45
C GLY A 782 -8.94 -18.91 20.25
N ARG A 783 -9.66 -18.31 19.29
CA ARG A 783 -9.76 -16.85 19.14
C ARG A 783 -10.53 -16.23 20.30
N THR A 784 -11.59 -16.89 20.78
CA THR A 784 -12.34 -16.49 21.97
C THR A 784 -11.47 -16.59 23.23
N ALA A 785 -10.69 -17.67 23.39
CA ALA A 785 -9.78 -17.81 24.53
C ALA A 785 -8.70 -16.71 24.55
N ARG A 786 -8.09 -16.39 23.39
CA ARG A 786 -7.14 -15.27 23.27
C ARG A 786 -7.79 -13.94 23.64
N LYS A 787 -9.01 -13.68 23.13
CA LYS A 787 -9.75 -12.46 23.44
C LYS A 787 -10.02 -12.34 24.94
N VAL A 788 -10.45 -13.42 25.59
CA VAL A 788 -10.68 -13.42 27.05
C VAL A 788 -9.39 -13.15 27.81
N PHE A 789 -8.25 -13.72 27.40
CA PHE A 789 -6.95 -13.43 28.00
C PHE A 789 -6.55 -11.95 27.84
N GLU A 790 -6.68 -11.37 26.65
CA GLU A 790 -6.42 -9.95 26.38
C GLU A 790 -7.30 -9.06 27.27
N GLU A 791 -8.60 -9.35 27.34
CA GLU A 791 -9.53 -8.63 28.20
C GLU A 791 -9.19 -8.77 29.70
N MET A 792 -8.64 -9.91 30.14
CA MET A 792 -8.16 -10.07 31.51
C MET A 792 -6.95 -9.19 31.81
N VAL A 793 -6.00 -9.10 30.88
CA VAL A 793 -4.81 -8.23 31.02
C VAL A 793 -5.21 -6.76 31.07
N ASP A 794 -6.14 -6.32 30.22
CA ASP A 794 -6.64 -4.94 30.19
C ASP A 794 -7.35 -4.55 31.51
N ARG A 795 -8.14 -5.47 32.07
CA ARG A 795 -8.82 -5.26 33.36
C ARG A 795 -7.85 -5.25 34.53
N GLN A 796 -6.82 -6.10 34.52
CA GLN A 796 -5.75 -6.09 35.52
C GLN A 796 -4.99 -4.76 35.48
N ALA A 797 -4.61 -4.28 34.29
CA ALA A 797 -3.92 -3.00 34.13
C ALA A 797 -4.75 -1.83 34.69
N SER A 798 -6.06 -1.83 34.40
CA SER A 798 -7.01 -0.84 34.94
C SER A 798 -7.15 -0.92 36.47
N ARG A 799 -7.20 -2.12 37.04
CA ARG A 799 -7.29 -2.37 38.48
C ARG A 799 -6.02 -1.93 39.22
N LEU A 800 -4.84 -2.20 38.66
CA LEU A 800 -3.56 -1.84 39.26
C LEU A 800 -3.24 -0.35 39.10
N ALA A 801 -3.67 0.30 38.02
CA ALA A 801 -3.50 1.74 37.83
C ALA A 801 -4.20 2.60 38.91
N ALA A 802 -5.26 2.06 39.53
CA ALA A 802 -5.96 2.72 40.64
C ALA A 802 -5.27 2.53 42.01
N ARG A 803 -4.19 1.73 42.09
CA ARG A 803 -3.40 1.49 43.31
C ARG A 803 -2.06 2.22 43.22
N GLY A 804 -1.72 2.97 44.28
CA GLY A 804 -0.50 3.79 44.32
C GLY A 804 0.78 3.04 44.72
N ASP A 805 0.69 1.78 45.14
CA ASP A 805 1.82 0.93 45.51
C ASP A 805 1.53 -0.48 44.96
N VAL A 806 2.26 -0.89 43.93
CA VAL A 806 2.06 -2.14 43.18
C VAL A 806 3.41 -2.85 43.14
N ASP A 807 3.46 -4.09 43.60
CA ASP A 807 4.69 -4.89 43.59
C ASP A 807 4.78 -5.79 42.34
N GLU A 808 5.94 -6.44 42.15
CA GLU A 808 6.19 -7.32 41.00
C GLU A 808 5.21 -8.50 40.94
N ARG A 809 4.70 -8.94 42.09
CA ARG A 809 3.74 -10.04 42.18
C ARG A 809 2.34 -9.60 41.76
N ASP A 810 1.94 -8.38 42.09
CA ASP A 810 0.68 -7.79 41.64
C ASP A 810 0.62 -7.67 40.11
N LEU A 811 1.74 -7.32 39.46
CA LEU A 811 1.86 -7.24 38.00
C LEU A 811 1.75 -8.62 37.33
N ALA A 812 2.22 -9.69 37.98
CA ALA A 812 2.16 -11.04 37.45
C ALA A 812 0.83 -11.77 37.74
N LEU A 813 0.04 -11.34 38.73
CA LEU A 813 -1.15 -12.08 39.19
C LEU A 813 -2.46 -11.58 38.54
N LEU A 814 -3.12 -12.48 37.81
CA LEU A 814 -4.49 -12.32 37.30
C LEU A 814 -5.49 -12.97 38.27
N THR A 815 -6.52 -12.21 38.62
CA THR A 815 -7.51 -12.54 39.65
C THR A 815 -8.90 -12.76 39.06
N ALA A 816 -9.84 -13.29 39.86
CA ALA A 816 -11.21 -13.55 39.40
C ALA A 816 -11.96 -12.28 38.96
N GLU A 817 -11.57 -11.10 39.46
CA GLU A 817 -12.11 -9.79 39.05
C GLU A 817 -11.75 -9.46 37.59
N ASP A 818 -10.60 -9.94 37.12
CA ASP A 818 -10.07 -9.67 35.78
C ASP A 818 -10.80 -10.50 34.70
N VAL A 819 -11.50 -11.58 35.06
CA VAL A 819 -12.28 -12.43 34.11
C VAL A 819 -13.53 -11.73 33.56
N GLY A 820 -14.14 -10.82 34.35
CA GLY A 820 -15.35 -10.09 33.97
C GLY A 820 -16.64 -10.94 33.83
N PRO A 821 -17.83 -10.31 33.81
CA PRO A 821 -19.09 -10.98 33.50
C PRO A 821 -19.13 -11.47 32.04
N PRO A 822 -19.91 -12.53 31.72
CA PRO A 822 -19.86 -13.21 30.43
C PRO A 822 -20.18 -12.28 29.26
N SER A 823 -19.27 -12.21 28.29
CA SER A 823 -19.45 -11.47 27.05
C SER A 823 -20.35 -12.25 26.08
N ALA A 824 -21.45 -11.64 25.64
CA ALA A 824 -22.18 -12.11 24.46
C ALA A 824 -21.31 -11.85 23.22
N SER A 825 -20.96 -12.89 22.48
CA SER A 825 -20.15 -12.81 21.27
C SER A 825 -20.98 -12.37 20.07
N GLY A 826 -20.45 -11.42 19.28
CA GLY A 826 -20.73 -11.36 17.84
C GLY A 826 -21.16 -10.02 17.21
N ALA A 827 -20.37 -8.95 17.33
CA ALA A 827 -20.14 -7.96 16.26
C ALA A 827 -19.11 -6.94 16.74
N GLY A 828 -18.12 -6.61 15.92
CA GLY A 828 -17.07 -5.67 16.29
C GLY A 828 -17.62 -4.29 16.63
N ALA A 829 -17.43 -3.87 17.88
CA ALA A 829 -17.32 -2.48 18.32
C ALA A 829 -16.79 -2.49 19.76
N ASP A 830 -15.62 -1.89 19.91
CA ASP A 830 -15.21 -1.02 21.03
C ASP A 830 -16.22 -0.89 22.20
N ASP A 831 -15.72 -1.11 23.43
CA ASP A 831 -16.37 -0.94 24.74
C ASP A 831 -17.66 -1.72 25.07
N GLY A 832 -17.59 -2.58 26.10
CA GLY A 832 -18.75 -3.16 26.81
C GLY A 832 -19.59 -2.14 27.60
N GLN A 833 -19.51 -0.87 27.23
CA GLN A 833 -20.46 0.15 27.63
C GLN A 833 -21.62 0.11 26.64
N ASP A 834 -22.86 0.13 27.15
CA ASP A 834 -24.05 0.40 26.35
C ASP A 834 -23.73 1.51 25.32
N PRO A 835 -23.95 1.31 24.01
CA PRO A 835 -23.69 2.35 23.00
C PRO A 835 -24.34 3.70 23.37
N LEU A 836 -25.40 3.69 24.18
CA LEU A 836 -26.01 4.88 24.75
C LEU A 836 -25.12 5.55 25.81
N LEU A 837 -24.45 4.77 26.67
CA LEU A 837 -23.45 5.26 27.62
C LEU A 837 -22.21 5.81 26.91
N ARG A 838 -21.76 5.17 25.83
CA ARG A 838 -20.63 5.70 25.01
C ARG A 838 -21.00 7.00 24.32
N LEU A 839 -22.24 7.11 23.82
CA LEU A 839 -22.77 8.35 23.31
C LEU A 839 -22.81 9.44 24.40
N GLU A 840 -23.25 9.09 25.61
CA GLU A 840 -23.25 9.99 26.78
C GLU A 840 -21.83 10.39 27.23
N ALA A 841 -20.84 9.51 27.04
CA ALA A 841 -19.44 9.76 27.39
C ALA A 841 -18.72 10.72 26.43
N LEU A 842 -19.21 10.90 25.19
CA LEU A 842 -18.63 11.86 24.26
C LEU A 842 -18.59 13.27 24.87
N THR A 843 -17.47 13.97 24.75
CA THR A 843 -17.35 15.35 25.26
C THR A 843 -18.33 16.25 24.52
N GLY A 844 -19.15 17.00 25.25
CA GLY A 844 -20.10 17.96 24.68
C GLY A 844 -21.32 17.35 24.00
N LEU A 845 -21.75 17.94 22.87
CA LEU A 845 -22.82 17.43 22.00
C LEU A 845 -24.19 17.21 22.69
N ALA A 846 -24.51 17.98 23.72
CA ALA A 846 -25.74 17.78 24.51
C ALA A 846 -27.05 17.79 23.68
N ALA A 847 -27.10 18.58 22.60
CA ALA A 847 -28.23 18.59 21.67
C ALA A 847 -28.34 17.27 20.88
N VAL A 848 -27.23 16.78 20.35
CA VAL A 848 -27.15 15.51 19.60
C VAL A 848 -27.52 14.33 20.50
N LYS A 849 -26.96 14.28 21.72
CA LYS A 849 -27.26 13.22 22.70
C LYS A 849 -28.75 13.13 23.01
N ARG A 850 -29.42 14.29 23.18
CA ARG A 850 -30.86 14.36 23.42
C ARG A 850 -31.66 13.87 22.22
N GLU A 851 -31.36 14.36 21.01
CA GLU A 851 -32.07 13.97 19.79
C GLU A 851 -31.92 12.48 19.46
N VAL A 852 -30.70 11.95 19.56
CA VAL A 852 -30.43 10.52 19.36
C VAL A 852 -31.09 9.69 20.47
N GLY A 853 -31.07 10.15 21.72
CA GLY A 853 -31.76 9.50 22.84
C GLY A 853 -33.27 9.43 22.62
N ASP A 854 -33.91 10.52 22.17
CA ASP A 854 -35.34 10.57 21.87
C ASP A 854 -35.72 9.63 20.70
N LEU A 855 -34.84 9.53 19.69
CA LEU A 855 -34.97 8.57 18.59
C LEU A 855 -34.93 7.11 19.09
N VAL A 856 -33.92 6.77 19.88
CA VAL A 856 -33.75 5.44 20.49
C VAL A 856 -34.98 5.08 21.34
N ASN A 857 -35.45 6.01 22.18
CA ASN A 857 -36.63 5.82 23.01
C ASN A 857 -37.91 5.57 22.20
N LEU A 858 -38.07 6.29 21.08
CA LEU A 858 -39.21 6.11 20.18
C LEU A 858 -39.17 4.74 19.50
N LEU A 859 -38.02 4.31 18.99
CA LEU A 859 -37.83 3.01 18.34
C LEU A 859 -38.03 1.85 19.32
N ALA A 860 -37.47 1.96 20.52
CA ALA A 860 -37.67 0.98 21.59
C ALA A 860 -39.16 0.84 21.96
N THR A 861 -39.88 1.96 22.02
CA THR A 861 -41.34 1.97 22.31
C THR A 861 -42.14 1.35 21.16
N ALA A 862 -41.80 1.67 19.90
CA ALA A 862 -42.45 1.10 18.72
C ALA A 862 -42.28 -0.42 18.66
N ARG A 863 -41.07 -0.92 18.97
CA ARG A 863 -40.77 -2.36 19.05
C ARG A 863 -41.58 -3.07 20.15
N ARG A 864 -41.65 -2.49 21.36
CA ARG A 864 -42.46 -3.05 22.46
C ARG A 864 -43.93 -3.14 22.09
N ARG A 865 -44.46 -2.16 21.35
CA ARG A 865 -45.84 -2.19 20.83
C ARG A 865 -46.04 -3.32 19.81
N ALA A 866 -45.12 -3.47 18.85
CA ALA A 866 -45.17 -4.53 17.86
C ALA A 866 -45.08 -5.93 18.49
N ALA A 867 -44.17 -6.12 19.46
CA ALA A 867 -44.04 -7.38 20.22
C ALA A 867 -45.31 -7.71 21.05
N ALA A 868 -46.03 -6.68 21.50
CA ALA A 868 -47.32 -6.83 22.18
C ALA A 868 -48.52 -6.99 21.20
N GLY A 869 -48.28 -7.09 19.89
CA GLY A 869 -49.32 -7.20 18.86
C GLY A 869 -50.14 -5.93 18.65
N LEU A 870 -49.70 -4.78 19.19
CA LEU A 870 -50.37 -3.49 19.03
C LEU A 870 -49.90 -2.81 17.73
N PRO A 871 -50.76 -2.02 17.06
CA PRO A 871 -50.35 -1.21 15.92
C PRO A 871 -49.21 -0.25 16.31
N ALA A 872 -48.04 -0.44 15.70
CA ALA A 872 -46.90 0.46 15.82
C ALA A 872 -46.88 1.43 14.62
N PRO A 873 -46.66 2.73 14.85
CA PRO A 873 -46.52 3.69 13.76
C PRO A 873 -45.28 3.36 12.92
N ARG A 874 -45.40 3.43 11.59
CA ARG A 874 -44.27 3.28 10.67
C ARG A 874 -43.45 4.57 10.69
N ILE A 875 -42.21 4.49 11.17
CA ILE A 875 -41.29 5.62 11.28
C ILE A 875 -40.22 5.46 10.19
N SER A 876 -39.80 6.56 9.56
CA SER A 876 -38.59 6.54 8.70
C SER A 876 -37.37 6.59 9.59
N ASN A 877 -36.43 5.67 9.39
CA ASN A 877 -35.21 5.58 10.17
C ASN A 877 -34.05 6.39 9.57
N HIS A 878 -34.27 7.06 8.42
CA HIS A 878 -33.25 7.85 7.73
C HIS A 878 -33.08 9.24 8.35
N LEU A 879 -31.82 9.67 8.52
CA LEU A 879 -31.46 10.89 9.25
C LEU A 879 -30.59 11.83 8.42
N VAL A 880 -30.64 13.12 8.76
CA VAL A 880 -29.71 14.13 8.25
C VAL A 880 -28.82 14.60 9.39
N PHE A 881 -27.50 14.57 9.20
CA PHE A 881 -26.53 15.08 10.15
C PHE A 881 -25.98 16.41 9.65
N ALA A 882 -26.42 17.51 10.27
CA ALA A 882 -26.12 18.87 9.82
C ALA A 882 -25.17 19.57 10.80
N GLY A 883 -24.05 20.11 10.32
CA GLY A 883 -23.19 20.98 11.12
C GLY A 883 -21.75 21.09 10.62
N PRO A 884 -20.89 21.92 11.25
CA PRO A 884 -19.51 22.17 10.81
C PRO A 884 -18.61 20.92 10.84
N PRO A 885 -17.52 20.85 10.07
CA PRO A 885 -16.62 19.70 10.04
C PRO A 885 -15.93 19.48 11.40
N GLY A 886 -15.59 18.23 11.71
CA GLY A 886 -14.86 17.90 12.93
C GLY A 886 -15.70 17.91 14.22
N THR A 887 -17.03 17.91 14.13
CA THR A 887 -17.98 17.86 15.27
C THR A 887 -18.42 16.45 15.67
N GLY A 888 -17.84 15.40 15.08
CA GLY A 888 -18.11 13.99 15.47
C GLY A 888 -19.27 13.30 14.74
N LYS A 889 -19.74 13.81 13.60
CA LYS A 889 -20.83 13.22 12.80
C LYS A 889 -20.64 11.73 12.48
N THR A 890 -19.49 11.35 11.92
CA THR A 890 -19.19 9.95 11.58
C THR A 890 -19.12 9.06 12.84
N THR A 891 -18.58 9.58 13.94
CA THR A 891 -18.51 8.87 15.23
C THR A 891 -19.90 8.58 15.78
N VAL A 892 -20.79 9.58 15.79
CA VAL A 892 -22.18 9.42 16.24
C VAL A 892 -22.96 8.51 15.30
N ALA A 893 -22.70 8.54 13.99
CA ALA A 893 -23.35 7.65 13.02
C ALA A 893 -23.01 6.17 13.28
N ARG A 894 -21.76 5.88 13.66
CA ARG A 894 -21.31 4.54 14.06
C ARG A 894 -22.05 4.06 15.31
N LEU A 895 -22.04 4.86 16.37
CA LEU A 895 -22.77 4.56 17.62
C LEU A 895 -24.27 4.39 17.38
N TYR A 896 -24.86 5.20 16.49
CA TYR A 896 -26.27 5.05 16.13
C TYR A 896 -26.56 3.72 15.44
N GLY A 897 -25.68 3.24 14.54
CA GLY A 897 -25.79 1.90 13.95
C GLY A 897 -25.75 0.79 15.00
N GLU A 898 -24.81 0.90 15.97
CA GLU A 898 -24.70 -0.04 17.09
C GLU A 898 -25.97 -0.03 17.97
N LEU A 899 -26.52 1.16 18.25
CA LEU A 899 -27.80 1.33 18.97
C LEU A 899 -28.98 0.68 18.24
N LEU A 900 -29.05 0.81 16.91
CA LEU A 900 -30.11 0.20 16.12
C LEU A 900 -30.00 -1.33 16.09
N ALA A 901 -28.78 -1.86 16.07
CA ALA A 901 -28.53 -3.29 16.16
C ALA A 901 -28.88 -3.85 17.56
N SER A 902 -28.53 -3.14 18.63
CA SER A 902 -28.87 -3.55 20.00
C SER A 902 -30.36 -3.53 20.29
N LEU A 903 -31.10 -2.62 19.65
CA LEU A 903 -32.56 -2.60 19.63
C LEU A 903 -33.18 -3.59 18.64
N GLU A 904 -32.37 -4.40 17.95
CA GLU A 904 -32.70 -5.28 16.82
C GLU A 904 -33.63 -4.64 15.77
N VAL A 905 -33.49 -3.32 15.58
CA VAL A 905 -34.12 -2.57 14.48
C VAL A 905 -33.40 -2.91 13.17
N LEU A 906 -32.08 -3.09 13.24
CA LEU A 906 -31.26 -3.59 12.14
C LEU A 906 -30.62 -4.94 12.53
N PRO A 907 -30.42 -5.86 11.56
CA PRO A 907 -29.71 -7.11 11.81
C PRO A 907 -28.25 -6.96 12.26
N ARG A 908 -27.59 -5.85 11.89
CA ARG A 908 -26.19 -5.53 12.19
C ARG A 908 -26.02 -4.03 12.50
N GLY A 909 -24.90 -3.67 13.12
CA GLY A 909 -24.58 -2.27 13.46
C GLY A 909 -23.51 -1.65 12.56
N GLN A 910 -23.17 -2.28 11.44
CA GLN A 910 -22.06 -1.87 10.58
C GLN A 910 -22.32 -0.49 9.94
N LEU A 911 -21.28 0.35 9.88
CA LEU A 911 -21.29 1.65 9.21
C LEU A 911 -20.52 1.56 7.90
N VAL A 912 -21.17 1.88 6.78
CA VAL A 912 -20.55 2.04 5.45
C VAL A 912 -20.52 3.52 5.12
N GLU A 913 -19.32 4.12 5.12
CA GLU A 913 -19.09 5.53 4.81
C GLU A 913 -18.73 5.69 3.33
N VAL A 914 -19.37 6.65 2.66
CA VAL A 914 -19.17 6.96 1.24
C VAL A 914 -19.27 8.45 0.95
N SER A 915 -18.65 8.87 -0.14
CA SER A 915 -18.67 10.22 -0.69
C SER A 915 -19.36 10.26 -2.06
N ARG A 916 -19.51 11.45 -2.67
CA ARG A 916 -19.96 11.59 -4.06
C ARG A 916 -19.14 10.75 -5.05
N ALA A 917 -17.84 10.62 -4.84
CA ALA A 917 -16.95 9.89 -5.75
C ALA A 917 -17.26 8.37 -5.79
N ASP A 918 -17.81 7.84 -4.71
CA ASP A 918 -18.15 6.42 -4.58
C ASP A 918 -19.54 6.10 -5.17
N LEU A 919 -20.43 7.09 -5.21
CA LEU A 919 -21.82 6.94 -5.66
C LEU A 919 -22.00 7.29 -7.14
N VAL A 920 -21.24 8.26 -7.65
CA VAL A 920 -21.46 8.84 -8.99
C VAL A 920 -20.42 8.35 -9.98
N GLY A 921 -20.88 7.66 -11.03
CA GLY A 921 -20.05 7.18 -12.13
C GLY A 921 -19.73 8.28 -13.14
N ARG A 922 -18.64 8.08 -13.91
CA ARG A 922 -18.23 9.00 -14.99
C ARG A 922 -18.95 8.73 -16.33
N TYR A 923 -19.80 7.70 -16.39
CA TYR A 923 -20.50 7.23 -17.59
C TYR A 923 -21.99 7.01 -17.31
N VAL A 924 -22.83 7.21 -18.33
CA VAL A 924 -24.28 6.99 -18.28
C VAL A 924 -24.58 5.53 -17.89
N GLY A 925 -25.39 5.31 -16.85
CA GLY A 925 -25.77 3.99 -16.35
C GLY A 925 -24.80 3.35 -15.33
N HIS A 926 -23.58 3.88 -15.17
CA HIS A 926 -22.65 3.39 -14.12
C HIS A 926 -23.04 3.90 -12.73
N THR A 927 -23.62 5.10 -12.64
CA THR A 927 -24.00 5.72 -11.36
C THR A 927 -25.04 4.89 -10.61
N ALA A 928 -26.06 4.39 -11.30
CA ALA A 928 -27.06 3.52 -10.69
C ALA A 928 -26.45 2.21 -10.16
N GLN A 929 -25.48 1.64 -10.89
CA GLN A 929 -24.78 0.42 -10.48
C GLN A 929 -23.91 0.66 -9.23
N LEU A 930 -23.06 1.69 -9.25
CA LEU A 930 -22.19 2.04 -8.12
C LEU A 930 -23.00 2.36 -6.86
N THR A 931 -24.06 3.16 -7.00
CA THR A 931 -24.99 3.46 -5.90
C THR A 931 -25.60 2.18 -5.33
N LYS A 932 -25.98 1.22 -6.19
CA LYS A 932 -26.53 -0.07 -5.76
C LYS A 932 -25.51 -0.96 -5.07
N GLU A 933 -24.29 -1.06 -5.57
CA GLU A 933 -23.22 -1.85 -4.94
C GLU A 933 -22.86 -1.30 -3.56
N VAL A 934 -22.73 0.03 -3.46
CA VAL A 934 -22.52 0.73 -2.18
C VAL A 934 -23.67 0.44 -1.20
N PHE A 935 -24.91 0.59 -1.65
CA PHE A 935 -26.09 0.34 -0.82
C PHE A 935 -26.18 -1.12 -0.36
N GLN A 936 -25.85 -2.07 -1.25
CA GLN A 936 -25.84 -3.50 -0.93
C GLN A 936 -24.84 -3.85 0.17
N ARG A 937 -23.66 -3.20 0.19
CA ARG A 937 -22.70 -3.36 1.28
C ARG A 937 -23.24 -2.86 2.63
N ALA A 938 -24.16 -1.89 2.60
CA ALA A 938 -24.80 -1.36 3.80
C ALA A 938 -26.01 -2.17 4.27
N ILE A 939 -26.43 -3.21 3.54
CA ILE A 939 -27.55 -4.09 3.95
C ILE A 939 -27.28 -4.68 5.33
N GLY A 940 -28.26 -4.49 6.21
CA GLY A 940 -28.22 -4.87 7.60
C GLY A 940 -27.63 -3.80 8.51
N GLY A 941 -27.22 -2.62 8.03
CA GLY A 941 -26.53 -1.58 8.80
C GLY A 941 -26.85 -0.15 8.37
N VAL A 942 -25.88 0.75 8.54
CA VAL A 942 -26.00 2.20 8.25
C VAL A 942 -25.17 2.57 7.02
N LEU A 943 -25.80 3.23 6.04
CA LEU A 943 -25.12 3.90 4.92
C LEU A 943 -24.95 5.38 5.24
N PHE A 944 -23.72 5.83 5.45
CA PHE A 944 -23.38 7.21 5.74
C PHE A 944 -22.81 7.91 4.50
N VAL A 945 -23.53 8.91 3.99
CA VAL A 945 -23.13 9.70 2.82
C VAL A 945 -22.57 11.03 3.31
N ASP A 946 -21.24 11.18 3.26
CA ASP A 946 -20.57 12.42 3.65
C ASP A 946 -20.65 13.47 2.53
N GLU A 947 -20.78 14.72 2.94
CA GLU A 947 -21.05 15.88 2.07
C GLU A 947 -22.14 15.61 1.02
N ALA A 948 -23.28 15.06 1.44
CA ALA A 948 -24.35 14.60 0.56
C ALA A 948 -24.91 15.70 -0.36
N TYR A 949 -24.86 16.97 0.05
CA TYR A 949 -25.27 18.11 -0.77
C TYR A 949 -24.47 18.23 -2.08
N THR A 950 -23.28 17.64 -2.15
CA THR A 950 -22.48 17.61 -3.37
C THR A 950 -23.14 16.77 -4.47
N LEU A 951 -24.08 15.87 -4.15
CA LEU A 951 -24.85 15.10 -5.13
C LEU A 951 -25.77 16.00 -5.97
N THR A 952 -26.26 17.11 -5.40
CA THR A 952 -27.13 18.08 -6.08
C THR A 952 -26.50 19.49 -6.08
N PRO A 953 -25.42 19.73 -6.85
CA PRO A 953 -24.76 21.03 -6.86
C PRO A 953 -25.68 22.11 -7.47
N ALA A 954 -25.74 23.27 -6.82
CA ALA A 954 -26.52 24.41 -7.29
C ALA A 954 -25.82 25.08 -8.48
N SER A 955 -26.03 24.58 -9.70
CA SER A 955 -25.60 25.27 -10.92
C SER A 955 -26.64 25.11 -12.01
N ALA A 956 -27.31 26.23 -12.31
CA ALA A 956 -28.08 26.42 -13.52
C ALA A 956 -27.13 26.46 -14.71
N GLY A 957 -26.86 25.29 -15.30
CA GLY A 957 -26.02 25.11 -16.49
C GLY A 957 -25.88 23.62 -16.80
N GLY A 958 -26.69 23.13 -17.73
CA GLY A 958 -26.87 21.71 -18.02
C GLY A 958 -25.58 21.00 -18.44
N GLY A 959 -25.33 19.84 -17.84
CA GLY A 959 -24.30 18.88 -18.26
C GLY A 959 -23.80 17.94 -17.16
N SER A 960 -23.59 18.43 -15.92
CA SER A 960 -23.00 17.64 -14.82
C SER A 960 -23.97 17.27 -13.68
N SER A 961 -25.19 17.83 -13.67
CA SER A 961 -26.22 17.54 -12.66
C SER A 961 -26.85 16.15 -12.81
N ASP A 962 -26.86 15.59 -14.03
CA ASP A 962 -27.68 14.42 -14.35
C ASP A 962 -27.20 13.15 -13.65
N PHE A 963 -25.88 12.96 -13.52
CA PHE A 963 -25.32 11.80 -12.81
C PHE A 963 -25.52 11.88 -11.29
N GLY A 964 -25.41 13.08 -10.71
CA GLY A 964 -25.70 13.28 -9.29
C GLY A 964 -27.16 13.02 -8.96
N GLN A 965 -28.06 13.47 -9.84
CA GLN A 965 -29.50 13.21 -9.72
C GLN A 965 -29.82 11.72 -9.90
N GLU A 966 -29.17 11.03 -10.85
CA GLU A 966 -29.30 9.57 -11.05
C GLU A 966 -28.92 8.77 -9.79
N ALA A 967 -27.88 9.21 -9.06
CA ALA A 967 -27.49 8.60 -7.79
C ALA A 967 -28.56 8.82 -6.71
N VAL A 968 -29.08 10.05 -6.60
CA VAL A 968 -30.16 10.39 -5.65
C VAL A 968 -31.42 9.57 -5.94
N ASP A 969 -31.83 9.47 -7.20
CA ASP A 969 -33.03 8.76 -7.60
C ASP A 969 -32.89 7.24 -7.36
N THR A 970 -31.70 6.69 -7.64
CA THR A 970 -31.38 5.28 -7.34
C THR A 970 -31.38 5.02 -5.83
N LEU A 971 -30.77 5.91 -5.06
CA LEU A 971 -30.73 5.83 -3.59
C LEU A 971 -32.15 5.88 -3.00
N LEU A 972 -32.99 6.81 -3.45
CA LEU A 972 -34.39 6.93 -3.02
C LEU A 972 -35.21 5.67 -3.31
N LYS A 973 -34.98 5.04 -4.47
CA LYS A 973 -35.63 3.77 -4.81
C LYS A 973 -35.19 2.65 -3.87
N LEU A 974 -33.89 2.51 -3.63
CA LEU A 974 -33.35 1.47 -2.75
C LEU A 974 -33.76 1.68 -1.28
N MET A 975 -33.86 2.93 -0.82
CA MET A 975 -34.38 3.28 0.50
C MET A 975 -35.85 2.86 0.68
N GLU A 976 -36.66 2.91 -0.39
CA GLU A 976 -38.04 2.42 -0.34
C GLU A 976 -38.10 0.89 -0.33
N ASP A 977 -37.33 0.25 -1.21
CA ASP A 977 -37.32 -1.21 -1.38
C ASP A 977 -36.75 -1.93 -0.13
N HIS A 978 -35.82 -1.31 0.59
CA HIS A 978 -35.08 -1.89 1.72
C HIS A 978 -35.23 -1.08 3.04
N ARG A 979 -36.42 -0.50 3.29
CA ARG A 979 -36.64 0.46 4.39
C ARG A 979 -36.29 -0.06 5.79
N ASP A 980 -36.45 -1.36 6.02
CA ASP A 980 -36.28 -2.02 7.32
C ASP A 980 -34.92 -2.75 7.39
N GLU A 981 -34.12 -2.69 6.32
CA GLU A 981 -32.85 -3.41 6.20
C GLU A 981 -31.64 -2.47 6.21
N VAL A 982 -31.84 -1.17 5.88
CA VAL A 982 -30.76 -0.18 5.80
C VAL A 982 -31.21 1.17 6.36
N VAL A 983 -30.35 1.80 7.16
CA VAL A 983 -30.52 3.20 7.55
C VAL A 983 -29.54 4.10 6.80
N VAL A 984 -30.06 4.98 5.95
CA VAL A 984 -29.25 6.02 5.29
C VAL A 984 -29.15 7.27 6.17
N ILE A 985 -27.92 7.76 6.38
CA ILE A 985 -27.60 9.04 7.01
C ILE A 985 -26.92 9.95 5.99
N ALA A 986 -27.51 11.11 5.70
CA ALA A 986 -26.92 12.12 4.83
C ALA A 986 -26.26 13.22 5.68
N ALA A 987 -24.97 13.48 5.49
CA ALA A 987 -24.22 14.43 6.31
C ALA A 987 -23.71 15.63 5.50
N GLY A 988 -23.61 16.79 6.16
CA GLY A 988 -23.05 17.99 5.55
C GLY A 988 -23.21 19.26 6.39
N TYR A 989 -22.93 20.40 5.78
CA TYR A 989 -23.13 21.72 6.38
C TYR A 989 -24.62 22.08 6.44
N THR A 990 -25.04 22.80 7.48
CA THR A 990 -26.47 23.06 7.75
C THR A 990 -27.20 23.74 6.59
N GLU A 991 -26.67 24.86 6.07
CA GLU A 991 -27.32 25.62 4.98
C GLU A 991 -27.38 24.80 3.66
N GLU A 992 -26.35 24.02 3.40
CA GLU A 992 -26.22 23.18 2.20
C GLU A 992 -27.12 21.94 2.28
N MET A 993 -27.27 21.35 3.46
CA MET A 993 -28.18 20.22 3.69
C MET A 993 -29.65 20.65 3.57
N ASP A 994 -30.01 21.85 4.05
CA ASP A 994 -31.34 22.41 3.81
C ASP A 994 -31.61 22.57 2.31
N ARG A 995 -30.62 23.03 1.54
CA ARG A 995 -30.73 23.12 0.08
C ARG A 995 -30.85 21.75 -0.58
N PHE A 996 -30.07 20.76 -0.14
CA PHE A 996 -30.12 19.38 -0.63
C PHE A 996 -31.49 18.75 -0.40
N LEU A 997 -32.08 18.88 0.79
CA LEU A 997 -33.41 18.33 1.09
C LEU A 997 -34.51 18.99 0.27
N ASN A 998 -34.39 20.29 0.01
CA ASN A 998 -35.32 21.05 -0.82
C ASN A 998 -35.14 20.82 -2.34
N SER A 999 -34.08 20.14 -2.77
CA SER A 999 -33.81 19.88 -4.19
C SER A 999 -34.75 18.82 -4.79
N ASN A 1000 -35.24 17.88 -3.98
CA ASN A 1000 -36.13 16.81 -4.42
C ASN A 1000 -37.16 16.49 -3.32
N PRO A 1001 -38.48 16.58 -3.59
CA PRO A 1001 -39.53 16.24 -2.62
C PRO A 1001 -39.40 14.81 -2.04
N GLY A 1002 -38.81 13.89 -2.80
CA GLY A 1002 -38.47 12.54 -2.35
C GLY A 1002 -37.52 12.56 -1.14
N LEU A 1003 -36.48 13.37 -1.17
CA LEU A 1003 -35.52 13.49 -0.06
C LEU A 1003 -36.22 14.02 1.20
N ALA A 1004 -36.95 15.13 1.11
CA ALA A 1004 -37.68 15.72 2.25
C ALA A 1004 -38.71 14.75 2.87
N SER A 1005 -39.30 13.86 2.07
CA SER A 1005 -40.26 12.87 2.56
C SER A 1005 -39.62 11.65 3.23
N ARG A 1006 -38.39 11.27 2.85
CA ARG A 1006 -37.68 10.11 3.41
C ARG A 1006 -36.79 10.49 4.60
N PHE A 1007 -36.15 11.66 4.54
CA PHE A 1007 -35.34 12.24 5.61
C PHE A 1007 -36.17 13.20 6.45
N THR A 1008 -36.92 12.66 7.41
CA THR A 1008 -37.89 13.44 8.19
C THR A 1008 -37.30 14.12 9.43
N ARG A 1009 -36.03 13.84 9.75
CA ARG A 1009 -35.36 14.33 10.96
C ARG A 1009 -33.94 14.75 10.67
N THR A 1010 -33.56 15.87 11.28
CA THR A 1010 -32.23 16.46 11.20
C THR A 1010 -31.64 16.53 12.61
N VAL A 1011 -30.41 16.04 12.76
CA VAL A 1011 -29.62 16.12 13.99
C VAL A 1011 -28.56 17.21 13.77
N GLU A 1012 -28.63 18.28 14.56
CA GLU A 1012 -27.71 19.41 14.47
C GLU A 1012 -26.47 19.22 15.35
N PHE A 1013 -25.29 19.39 14.75
CA PHE A 1013 -23.98 19.28 15.39
C PHE A 1013 -23.35 20.68 15.52
N PRO A 1014 -23.46 21.34 16.68
CA PRO A 1014 -22.84 22.66 16.90
C PRO A 1014 -21.31 22.56 17.07
N ASP A 1015 -20.62 23.69 16.94
CA ASP A 1015 -19.19 23.79 17.26
C ASP A 1015 -18.93 23.51 18.75
N TYR A 1016 -17.81 22.84 19.05
CA TYR A 1016 -17.39 22.59 20.45
C TYR A 1016 -16.96 23.88 21.14
N SER A 1017 -17.52 24.18 22.31
CA SER A 1017 -17.07 25.26 23.19
C SER A 1017 -15.58 25.14 23.54
N SER A 1018 -14.97 26.25 23.97
CA SER A 1018 -13.54 26.27 24.29
C SER A 1018 -13.20 25.30 25.43
N ASP A 1019 -14.10 25.13 26.40
CA ASP A 1019 -13.93 24.17 27.49
C ASP A 1019 -14.02 22.71 27.02
N GLU A 1020 -14.91 22.42 26.06
CA GLU A 1020 -14.99 21.10 25.42
C GLU A 1020 -13.73 20.80 24.59
N LEU A 1021 -13.17 21.78 23.88
CA LEU A 1021 -11.91 21.62 23.13
C LEU A 1021 -10.73 21.36 24.07
N VAL A 1022 -10.64 22.06 25.21
CA VAL A 1022 -9.63 21.77 26.25
C VAL A 1022 -9.78 20.34 26.75
N THR A 1023 -11.02 19.90 26.99
CA THR A 1023 -11.31 18.52 27.43
C THR A 1023 -10.86 17.49 26.40
N ILE A 1024 -11.14 17.74 25.11
CA ILE A 1024 -10.70 16.89 23.99
C ILE A 1024 -9.15 16.82 23.92
N VAL A 1025 -8.45 17.95 24.05
CA VAL A 1025 -6.97 17.97 24.08
C VAL A 1025 -6.44 17.14 25.25
N ARG A 1026 -7.03 17.27 26.45
CA ARG A 1026 -6.60 16.53 27.63
C ARG A 1026 -6.81 15.03 27.48
N GLN A 1027 -7.96 14.62 26.95
CA GLN A 1027 -8.24 13.20 26.72
C GLN A 1027 -7.23 12.62 25.73
N HIS A 1028 -7.02 13.29 24.59
CA HIS A 1028 -6.03 12.84 23.62
C HIS A 1028 -4.59 12.86 24.16
N ALA A 1029 -4.24 13.82 25.03
CA ALA A 1029 -2.93 13.82 25.69
C ALA A 1029 -2.75 12.53 26.52
N VAL A 1030 -3.73 12.19 27.35
CA VAL A 1030 -3.71 10.97 28.18
C VAL A 1030 -3.61 9.71 27.32
N ASP A 1031 -4.41 9.62 26.26
CA ASP A 1031 -4.39 8.48 25.33
C ASP A 1031 -3.01 8.31 24.64
N ASN A 1032 -2.23 9.40 24.50
CA ASN A 1032 -0.89 9.40 23.94
C ASN A 1032 0.23 9.33 25.01
N GLY A 1033 -0.13 9.09 26.28
CA GLY A 1033 0.83 8.96 27.39
C GLY A 1033 1.34 10.30 27.94
N TYR A 1034 0.69 11.42 27.63
CA TYR A 1034 1.02 12.77 28.11
C TYR A 1034 0.01 13.28 29.15
N GLU A 1035 0.47 14.18 30.00
CA GLU A 1035 -0.36 14.88 30.98
C GLU A 1035 -0.19 16.39 30.86
N CYS A 1036 -1.30 17.14 30.87
CA CYS A 1036 -1.24 18.60 30.92
C CYS A 1036 -0.88 19.06 32.32
N ALA A 1037 0.27 19.72 32.47
CA ALA A 1037 0.73 20.25 33.75
C ALA A 1037 -0.21 21.33 34.32
N PRO A 1038 -0.14 21.63 35.64
CA PRO A 1038 -0.90 22.71 36.24
C PRO A 1038 -0.66 24.05 35.51
N GLY A 1039 -1.75 24.71 35.11
CA GLY A 1039 -1.72 25.96 34.34
C GLY A 1039 -1.89 25.79 32.83
N THR A 1040 -1.55 24.63 32.25
CA THR A 1040 -1.65 24.37 30.80
C THR A 1040 -3.10 24.42 30.31
N ALA A 1041 -4.05 23.93 31.11
CA ALA A 1041 -5.48 23.95 30.75
C ALA A 1041 -6.07 25.36 30.65
N ALA A 1042 -5.65 26.29 31.52
CA ALA A 1042 -6.10 27.69 31.46
C ALA A 1042 -5.58 28.40 30.21
N ASP A 1043 -4.34 28.08 29.82
CA ASP A 1043 -3.69 28.58 28.62
C ASP A 1043 -4.32 28.02 27.34
N LEU A 1044 -4.63 26.73 27.31
CA LEU A 1044 -5.40 26.11 26.22
C LEU A 1044 -6.78 26.77 26.06
N ARG A 1045 -7.47 27.04 27.17
CA ARG A 1045 -8.76 27.72 27.17
C ARG A 1045 -8.67 29.12 26.53
N ALA A 1046 -7.69 29.91 26.96
CA ALA A 1046 -7.45 31.25 26.42
C ALA A 1046 -7.06 31.20 24.93
N HIS A 1047 -6.27 30.20 24.53
CA HIS A 1047 -5.90 29.98 23.13
C HIS A 1047 -7.13 29.69 22.26
N PHE A 1048 -8.02 28.78 22.67
CA PHE A 1048 -9.23 28.47 21.92
C PHE A 1048 -10.27 29.60 21.95
N GLU A 1049 -10.36 30.41 23.02
CA GLU A 1049 -11.19 31.62 23.06
C GLU A 1049 -10.74 32.69 22.05
N ALA A 1050 -9.45 32.76 21.74
CA ALA A 1050 -8.91 33.73 20.79
C ALA A 1050 -9.17 33.38 19.30
N ILE A 1051 -9.59 32.14 19.00
CA ILE A 1051 -9.77 31.68 17.62
C ILE A 1051 -11.21 31.97 17.15
N PRO A 1052 -11.39 32.71 16.03
CA PRO A 1052 -12.71 32.97 15.47
C PRO A 1052 -13.41 31.68 15.02
N ARG A 1053 -14.67 31.51 15.43
CA ARG A 1053 -15.54 30.37 15.07
C ARG A 1053 -16.28 30.64 13.77
N GLY A 1054 -15.54 30.59 12.65
CA GLY A 1054 -16.06 30.76 11.29
C GLY A 1054 -16.30 29.44 10.56
N ARG A 1055 -16.69 29.50 9.28
CA ARG A 1055 -16.97 28.32 8.42
C ARG A 1055 -15.80 27.33 8.29
N THR A 1056 -14.57 27.79 8.55
CA THR A 1056 -13.33 26.99 8.49
C THR A 1056 -12.85 26.47 9.84
N PHE A 1057 -13.65 26.64 10.91
CA PHE A 1057 -13.27 26.20 12.24
C PHE A 1057 -13.20 24.67 12.33
N GLY A 1058 -12.04 24.14 12.71
CA GLY A 1058 -11.72 22.71 12.62
C GLY A 1058 -12.23 21.82 13.76
N ASN A 1059 -12.83 22.39 14.81
CA ASN A 1059 -13.38 21.65 15.96
C ASN A 1059 -12.40 20.61 16.55
N ALA A 1060 -12.77 19.34 16.68
CA ALA A 1060 -11.89 18.32 17.24
C ALA A 1060 -10.60 18.12 16.42
N ARG A 1061 -10.59 18.44 15.11
CA ARG A 1061 -9.36 18.44 14.30
C ARG A 1061 -8.39 19.52 14.76
N LEU A 1062 -8.90 20.70 15.11
CA LEU A 1062 -8.11 21.80 15.67
C LEU A 1062 -7.53 21.42 17.03
N ALA A 1063 -8.31 20.76 17.89
CA ALA A 1063 -7.83 20.25 19.18
C ALA A 1063 -6.66 19.24 19.00
N ARG A 1064 -6.80 18.27 18.08
CA ARG A 1064 -5.73 17.32 17.75
C ARG A 1064 -4.47 17.99 17.22
N GLN A 1065 -4.62 18.92 16.27
CA GLN A 1065 -3.49 19.67 15.72
C GLN A 1065 -2.77 20.51 16.78
N THR A 1066 -3.52 21.07 17.74
CA THR A 1066 -2.96 21.81 18.87
C THR A 1066 -2.10 20.89 19.76
N LEU A 1067 -2.59 19.69 20.07
CA LEU A 1067 -1.84 18.68 20.83
C LEU A 1067 -0.56 18.24 20.10
N GLU A 1068 -0.66 17.90 18.81
CA GLU A 1068 0.50 17.51 17.99
C GLU A 1068 1.58 18.61 17.97
N THR A 1069 1.14 19.87 17.91
CA THR A 1069 2.04 21.04 17.97
C THR A 1069 2.72 21.13 19.33
N MET A 1070 1.98 20.92 20.43
CA MET A 1070 2.53 20.91 21.78
C MET A 1070 3.54 19.76 21.97
N MET A 1071 3.24 18.55 21.52
CA MET A 1071 4.16 17.40 21.57
C MET A 1071 5.44 17.66 20.78
N THR A 1072 5.32 18.21 19.57
CA THR A 1072 6.48 18.57 18.73
C THR A 1072 7.38 19.59 19.42
N ARG A 1073 6.79 20.57 20.12
CA ARG A 1073 7.53 21.61 20.84
C ARG A 1073 8.15 21.09 22.14
N GLN A 1074 7.45 20.21 22.86
CA GLN A 1074 7.99 19.52 24.02
C GLN A 1074 9.22 18.69 23.62
N ALA A 1075 9.17 17.93 22.52
CA ALA A 1075 10.33 17.19 22.01
C ALA A 1075 11.54 18.10 21.71
N ARG A 1076 11.32 19.30 21.13
CA ARG A 1076 12.39 20.30 20.93
C ARG A 1076 12.94 20.83 22.25
N ARG A 1077 12.06 21.14 23.22
CA ARG A 1077 12.46 21.56 24.57
C ARG A 1077 13.34 20.51 25.25
N LEU A 1078 12.97 19.24 25.16
CA LEU A 1078 13.72 18.14 25.78
C LEU A 1078 15.04 17.83 25.07
N SER A 1079 15.18 18.16 23.78
CA SER A 1079 16.45 18.00 23.05
C SER A 1079 17.62 18.81 23.63
N ALA A 1080 17.32 19.89 24.36
CA ALA A 1080 18.31 20.73 25.04
C ALA A 1080 18.59 20.29 26.50
N VAL A 1081 17.89 19.25 27.00
CA VAL A 1081 18.04 18.72 28.36
C VAL A 1081 18.95 17.48 28.32
N PRO A 1082 20.12 17.48 28.98
CA PRO A 1082 21.10 16.38 28.87
C PRO A 1082 20.60 15.01 29.38
N ALA A 1083 19.63 14.99 30.29
CA ALA A 1083 18.99 13.78 30.81
C ALA A 1083 17.56 14.12 31.30
N PRO A 1084 16.53 14.03 30.44
CA PRO A 1084 15.16 14.33 30.82
C PRO A 1084 14.61 13.29 31.80
N THR A 1085 13.85 13.74 32.79
CA THR A 1085 13.17 12.87 33.76
C THR A 1085 11.89 12.27 33.17
N LEU A 1086 11.31 11.27 33.85
CA LEU A 1086 10.03 10.68 33.44
C LEU A 1086 8.88 11.72 33.43
N ASP A 1087 8.92 12.68 34.34
CA ASP A 1087 7.96 13.80 34.36
C ASP A 1087 8.19 14.76 33.19
N ASP A 1088 9.45 15.00 32.79
CA ASP A 1088 9.77 15.83 31.62
C ASP A 1088 9.21 15.22 30.32
N LEU A 1089 9.27 13.89 30.20
CA LEU A 1089 8.75 13.14 29.06
C LEU A 1089 7.22 13.09 29.03
N ARG A 1090 6.54 13.09 30.19
CA ARG A 1090 5.08 13.01 30.29
C ARG A 1090 4.38 14.36 30.28
N LEU A 1091 4.98 15.42 30.83
CA LEU A 1091 4.28 16.69 31.06
C LEU A 1091 4.34 17.64 29.86
N LEU A 1092 3.14 18.07 29.42
CA LEU A 1092 2.93 19.18 28.50
C LEU A 1092 2.75 20.48 29.29
N LEU A 1093 3.70 21.39 29.11
CA LEU A 1093 3.77 22.66 29.84
C LEU A 1093 3.09 23.81 29.06
N PRO A 1094 2.73 24.92 29.72
CA PRO A 1094 2.14 26.09 29.05
C PRO A 1094 3.03 26.66 27.91
N GLN A 1095 4.36 26.59 28.06
CA GLN A 1095 5.32 27.03 27.05
C GLN A 1095 5.26 26.21 25.74
N ASP A 1096 4.84 24.95 25.82
CA ASP A 1096 4.71 24.07 24.65
C ASP A 1096 3.53 24.53 23.76
N LEU A 1097 2.56 25.28 24.31
CA LEU A 1097 1.43 25.85 23.56
C LEU A 1097 1.78 27.17 22.83
N ARG A 1098 2.60 28.03 23.44
CA ARG A 1098 2.79 29.41 22.95
C ARG A 1098 3.93 29.55 21.94
N GLY A 1099 4.93 28.67 21.98
CA GLY A 1099 6.12 28.77 21.14
C GLY A 1099 6.97 29.99 21.53
N GLU A 1100 8.20 29.77 21.95
CA GLU A 1100 9.21 30.83 21.97
C GLU A 1100 9.87 30.97 20.58
#